data_AF-A0A4Q9QQM8-F1
#
_entry.id   AF-A0A4Q9QQM8-F1
#
_cell.length_a   1.000
_cell.length_b   1.000
_cell.length_c   1.000
_cell.angle_alpha   90.00
_cell.angle_beta   90.00
_cell.angle_gamma   90.00
#
_symmetry.space_group_name_H-M   'P 1'
#
loop_
_entity.id
_entity.type
_entity.pdbx_description
1 polymer ?
#
loop_
_entity_poly.entity_id
_entity_poly.type
_entity_poly.pdbx_seq_one_letter_code
_entity_poly.pdbx_strand_id
1 'polypeptide(L)'
;MDGKSAIHPFLATSSGLASVACPHGWKRSQAMSASRIRRGGSQPVISWGDLYDDLRESSTLHSVQRGWTAHVRRLERRSALQMELTGQHRLRLPWLTLCLIIANIGAYWWMADTVGHFGPYDETELMLLGANVASLSATGDYARLFTSMFLHGSLLHLGQNMLALLLIGATLESLLARWQWLALYLLGGLFASFASATLNFDREQVSFFGQVTQIIYVSVGASGAIMSLAGAELGVALGLKLRAMNEGGETTQPDKLLRSALLMPILVLIYGLLDGGTDNAAHIGGFLFGLLAVAPIAAAYFISSWPPRVALGLGALLVLGLSGLQLFNRVASHPDSGGLRQLALWEVEETQRVSDLHQRIAQERQEPLPPATTEQAKGLVIPVPFVGRMVPTSDPQRVFLLKNYDQAQIIEYDLARNAPVRTLIDHPYAGNDLWGCPMQQCFGVGVSDLQLDEANGKGYVSSLVKGALSRIDLASGSIDWTTVTGKFPSRLLLRDGRLYSLDRADSSLVILDAENGKLLAKVQLPGEGDYWHRWPTGETLQFSSQGDALYLLPSGGQPLRMDLASQALTPVGDEGARQMGHDGQGRLWLLYEDGVFYPELDARRERVFYRMERPSPARYVNTTFIDRDGRQPLILHLESNFVLASSGHTGQLLRLYPLAHHEENQLYLQALDGGRFYVSGRQATQLLNIDTALPAAGAGDAYQAQLEEQPQWKRQFERRESPQERPGWEW
;
A
#
# COMPACT_ATOMS: atom_id res chain seq x y z
N MET A 1 19.46 -21.16 -42.73
CA MET A 1 19.28 -19.71 -42.81
C MET A 1 19.15 -19.23 -41.37
N ASP A 2 20.21 -18.57 -40.94
CA ASP A 2 20.68 -18.37 -39.57
C ASP A 2 19.75 -17.45 -38.76
N GLY A 3 19.64 -17.51 -37.43
CA GLY A 3 20.41 -18.23 -36.41
C GLY A 3 20.27 -17.51 -35.06
N LYS A 4 19.35 -18.02 -34.24
CA LYS A 4 19.25 -18.07 -32.76
C LYS A 4 20.19 -17.26 -31.83
N SER A 5 19.55 -16.63 -30.84
CA SER A 5 19.78 -16.68 -29.37
C SER A 5 20.96 -17.49 -28.77
N ALA A 6 21.52 -16.97 -27.65
CA ALA A 6 21.96 -17.63 -26.38
C ALA A 6 23.27 -16.99 -25.84
N ILE A 7 23.32 -16.43 -24.60
CA ILE A 7 23.63 -17.03 -23.28
C ILE A 7 25.12 -17.42 -23.06
N HIS A 8 25.79 -16.68 -22.13
CA HIS A 8 26.94 -16.99 -21.20
C HIS A 8 28.26 -17.65 -21.71
N PRO A 9 29.37 -17.82 -20.92
CA PRO A 9 30.07 -17.00 -19.90
C PRO A 9 31.65 -17.03 -20.00
N PHE A 10 32.34 -16.42 -19.01
CA PHE A 10 33.67 -16.72 -18.39
C PHE A 10 35.05 -16.41 -19.06
N LEU A 11 35.97 -15.96 -18.16
CA LEU A 11 37.47 -15.95 -18.15
C LEU A 11 38.19 -14.94 -19.07
N ALA A 12 38.84 -13.88 -18.56
CA ALA A 12 40.06 -13.78 -17.74
C ALA A 12 41.34 -13.50 -18.57
N THR A 13 42.11 -12.53 -18.06
CA THR A 13 43.54 -12.22 -18.30
C THR A 13 43.94 -11.48 -19.58
N SER A 14 44.51 -10.27 -19.40
CA SER A 14 45.93 -9.96 -19.65
C SER A 14 46.17 -8.47 -19.94
N SER A 15 47.01 -7.87 -19.09
CA SER A 15 48.06 -6.88 -19.37
C SER A 15 47.98 -5.93 -20.58
N GLY A 16 48.28 -4.65 -20.31
CA GLY A 16 49.28 -3.93 -21.13
C GLY A 16 48.91 -2.55 -21.65
N LEU A 17 49.31 -1.53 -20.90
CA LEU A 17 50.03 -0.33 -21.34
C LEU A 17 49.54 0.50 -22.57
N ALA A 18 49.14 1.73 -22.21
CA ALA A 18 49.71 2.99 -22.71
C ALA A 18 49.20 3.66 -24.01
N SER A 19 48.34 4.67 -23.78
CA SER A 19 48.54 6.11 -24.11
C SER A 19 48.18 6.66 -25.50
N VAL A 20 48.02 8.01 -25.49
CA VAL A 20 47.85 9.00 -26.59
C VAL A 20 46.37 9.38 -26.83
N ALA A 21 45.90 10.65 -26.88
CA ALA A 21 46.51 11.98 -26.98
C ALA A 21 45.57 13.10 -26.46
N CYS A 22 46.16 14.23 -26.06
CA CYS A 22 45.54 15.57 -26.11
C CYS A 22 46.08 16.35 -27.32
N PRO A 23 45.29 17.25 -27.96
CA PRO A 23 45.73 18.03 -29.12
C PRO A 23 46.34 19.41 -28.79
N HIS A 24 47.15 19.85 -29.78
CA HIS A 24 47.88 21.11 -30.04
C HIS A 24 47.17 22.45 -29.75
N GLY A 25 47.81 23.63 -29.67
CA GLY A 25 49.14 24.15 -30.09
C GLY A 25 49.32 25.59 -29.53
N TRP A 26 50.37 26.40 -29.74
CA TRP A 26 51.41 26.55 -30.76
C TRP A 26 52.55 27.46 -30.22
N LYS A 27 53.83 27.10 -30.48
CA LYS A 27 55.06 27.88 -30.86
C LYS A 27 55.37 29.26 -30.19
N ARG A 28 56.61 29.71 -29.92
CA ARG A 28 58.01 29.32 -30.27
C ARG A 28 58.99 30.12 -29.36
N SER A 29 60.13 29.55 -28.94
CA SER A 29 61.55 29.88 -29.29
C SER A 29 62.31 30.30 -28.01
N GLN A 30 63.56 29.95 -27.66
CA GLN A 30 64.80 29.37 -28.22
C GLN A 30 65.58 28.81 -26.98
N ALA A 31 66.08 27.57 -26.93
CA ALA A 31 67.36 27.03 -27.43
C ALA A 31 68.61 27.21 -26.50
N MET A 32 69.43 26.14 -26.46
CA MET A 32 70.78 25.93 -25.87
C MET A 32 70.83 25.49 -24.40
N SER A 33 71.62 24.50 -23.96
CA SER A 33 72.58 23.56 -24.58
C SER A 33 72.93 22.50 -23.52
N ALA A 34 73.17 21.25 -23.93
CA ALA A 34 73.53 20.12 -23.08
C ALA A 34 75.04 19.82 -23.13
N SER A 35 75.61 19.31 -22.04
CA SER A 35 76.80 18.43 -22.02
C SER A 35 77.00 17.88 -20.60
N ARG A 36 77.73 16.80 -20.32
CA ARG A 36 77.92 15.45 -20.87
C ARG A 36 78.63 14.67 -19.73
N ILE A 37 78.32 13.39 -19.60
CA ILE A 37 78.76 12.44 -18.56
C ILE A 37 80.31 12.24 -18.51
N ARG A 38 80.87 11.96 -17.32
CA ARG A 38 82.02 11.03 -17.12
C ARG A 38 81.96 10.30 -15.76
N ARG A 39 82.34 9.01 -15.79
CA ARG A 39 82.56 8.09 -14.66
C ARG A 39 83.99 8.20 -14.11
N GLY A 40 84.18 7.93 -12.81
CA GLY A 40 85.47 7.66 -12.18
C GLY A 40 85.32 7.63 -10.65
N GLY A 41 85.68 6.53 -9.99
CA GLY A 41 85.29 6.24 -8.61
C GLY A 41 86.23 6.77 -7.53
N SER A 42 85.64 6.92 -6.34
CA SER A 42 86.18 6.72 -4.98
C SER A 42 85.13 7.31 -4.04
N GLN A 43 84.56 6.53 -3.14
CA GLN A 43 83.62 7.06 -2.15
C GLN A 43 84.35 8.04 -1.21
N PRO A 44 83.83 9.26 -1.00
CA PRO A 44 84.04 9.97 0.24
C PRO A 44 82.88 9.65 1.19
N VAL A 45 83.22 9.20 2.39
CA VAL A 45 82.29 9.16 3.53
C VAL A 45 81.89 10.60 3.81
N ILE A 46 80.67 10.99 3.46
CA ILE A 46 80.09 12.27 3.87
C ILE A 46 79.78 12.10 5.36
N SER A 47 80.47 12.87 6.21
CA SER A 47 80.15 12.90 7.64
C SER A 47 78.84 13.66 7.82
N TRP A 48 78.00 13.23 8.77
CA TRP A 48 76.73 13.89 9.07
C TRP A 48 76.88 15.38 9.48
N GLY A 49 78.09 15.83 9.83
CA GLY A 49 78.39 17.25 10.09
C GLY A 49 78.36 18.10 8.82
N ASP A 50 78.90 17.61 7.72
CA ASP A 50 79.03 18.38 6.47
C ASP A 50 77.68 18.54 5.74
N LEU A 51 76.77 17.57 5.90
CA LEU A 51 75.40 17.65 5.38
C LEU A 51 74.52 18.60 6.21
N TYR A 52 74.83 18.79 7.50
CA TYR A 52 74.09 19.69 8.39
C TYR A 52 74.46 21.16 8.14
N ASP A 53 75.74 21.44 7.88
CA ASP A 53 76.20 22.81 7.61
C ASP A 53 75.80 23.30 6.20
N ASP A 54 75.78 22.43 5.19
CA ASP A 54 75.34 22.78 3.82
C ASP A 54 73.81 23.00 3.73
N LEU A 55 73.03 22.33 4.59
CA LEU A 55 71.58 22.60 4.73
C LEU A 55 71.30 23.90 5.49
N ARG A 56 72.19 24.32 6.40
CA ARG A 56 72.05 25.54 7.19
C ARG A 56 72.37 26.81 6.39
N GLU A 57 73.24 26.73 5.38
CA GLU A 57 73.57 27.86 4.50
C GLU A 57 72.70 27.98 3.24
N SER A 58 71.78 27.04 3.00
CA SER A 58 70.83 27.16 1.88
C SER A 58 69.84 28.30 2.11
N SER A 59 70.14 29.46 1.51
CA SER A 59 69.31 30.68 1.47
C SER A 59 67.93 30.50 0.82
N THR A 60 67.52 29.27 0.47
CA THR A 60 66.32 28.91 -0.26
C THR A 60 65.11 28.69 0.66
N LEU A 61 65.25 28.08 1.84
CA LEU A 61 64.11 27.91 2.77
C LEU A 61 63.71 29.23 3.42
N HIS A 62 64.68 30.03 3.87
CA HIS A 62 64.41 31.36 4.41
C HIS A 62 63.92 32.37 3.35
N SER A 63 64.21 32.17 2.06
CA SER A 63 63.70 33.03 0.97
C SER A 63 62.34 32.57 0.44
N VAL A 64 62.03 31.27 0.47
CA VAL A 64 60.69 30.75 0.18
C VAL A 64 59.71 31.09 1.30
N GLN A 65 60.13 30.99 2.57
CA GLN A 65 59.29 31.33 3.71
C GLN A 65 59.11 32.86 3.85
N ARG A 66 60.15 33.66 3.56
CA ARG A 66 60.02 35.14 3.44
C ARG A 66 59.24 35.56 2.19
N GLY A 67 59.38 34.84 1.08
CA GLY A 67 58.64 35.07 -0.17
C GLY A 67 57.15 34.75 -0.02
N TRP A 68 56.83 33.66 0.67
CA TRP A 68 55.45 33.25 0.97
C TRP A 68 54.80 34.17 2.00
N THR A 69 55.49 34.52 3.08
CA THR A 69 54.96 35.50 4.05
C THR A 69 54.84 36.91 3.43
N ALA A 70 55.73 37.32 2.53
CA ALA A 70 55.59 38.56 1.78
C ALA A 70 54.54 38.51 0.66
N HIS A 71 54.18 37.32 0.17
CA HIS A 71 53.08 37.10 -0.77
C HIS A 71 51.73 37.09 -0.05
N VAL A 72 51.64 36.41 1.09
CA VAL A 72 50.48 36.41 1.99
C VAL A 72 50.23 37.82 2.53
N ARG A 73 51.24 38.54 3.02
CA ARG A 73 51.09 39.95 3.43
C ARG A 73 50.71 40.88 2.27
N ARG A 74 51.08 40.55 1.02
CA ARG A 74 50.64 41.30 -0.18
C ARG A 74 49.19 41.00 -0.55
N LEU A 75 48.74 39.76 -0.35
CA LEU A 75 47.35 39.36 -0.53
C LEU A 75 46.47 39.93 0.58
N GLU A 76 46.95 39.95 1.83
CA GLU A 76 46.31 40.57 2.98
C GLU A 76 46.23 42.09 2.85
N ARG A 77 47.30 42.75 2.39
CA ARG A 77 47.26 44.18 2.05
C ARG A 77 46.35 44.46 0.87
N ARG A 78 46.27 43.57 -0.13
CA ARG A 78 45.30 43.71 -1.24
C ARG A 78 43.88 43.51 -0.76
N SER A 79 43.59 42.55 0.12
CA SER A 79 42.24 42.36 0.68
C SER A 79 41.86 43.45 1.67
N ALA A 80 42.81 43.98 2.45
CA ALA A 80 42.60 45.10 3.36
C ALA A 80 42.41 46.42 2.60
N LEU A 81 43.27 46.73 1.61
CA LEU A 81 43.07 47.87 0.70
C LEU A 81 41.79 47.73 -0.13
N GLN A 82 41.38 46.51 -0.47
CA GLN A 82 40.13 46.27 -1.19
C GLN A 82 38.91 46.36 -0.27
N MET A 83 39.04 46.09 1.04
CA MET A 83 38.03 46.40 2.07
C MET A 83 37.94 47.91 2.36
N GLU A 84 39.06 48.63 2.30
CA GLU A 84 39.16 50.07 2.63
C GLU A 84 38.81 50.98 1.44
N LEU A 85 39.06 50.55 0.19
CA LEU A 85 38.74 51.29 -1.04
C LEU A 85 37.33 51.03 -1.61
N THR A 86 36.64 49.96 -1.19
CA THR A 86 35.26 49.69 -1.63
C THR A 86 34.29 49.77 -0.46
N GLY A 87 33.87 50.99 -0.11
CA GLY A 87 32.62 51.24 0.63
C GLY A 87 31.36 50.85 -0.17
N GLN A 88 31.42 49.77 -0.93
CA GLN A 88 30.32 49.20 -1.71
C GLN A 88 30.37 47.67 -1.58
N HIS A 89 29.47 47.12 -0.77
CA HIS A 89 29.15 45.70 -0.81
C HIS A 89 28.71 45.35 -2.24
N ARG A 90 29.58 44.69 -3.02
CA ARG A 90 29.10 43.98 -4.21
C ARG A 90 28.21 42.85 -3.70
N LEU A 91 26.90 43.06 -3.73
CA LEU A 91 25.88 42.04 -3.48
C LEU A 91 26.14 40.87 -4.43
N ARG A 92 26.87 39.85 -3.96
CA ARG A 92 26.96 38.57 -4.67
C ARG A 92 25.64 37.88 -4.46
N LEU A 93 24.94 37.56 -5.56
CA LEU A 93 23.68 36.83 -5.49
C LEU A 93 23.93 35.48 -4.77
N PRO A 94 23.20 35.16 -3.69
CA PRO A 94 23.39 33.93 -2.92
C PRO A 94 22.76 32.74 -3.65
N TRP A 95 23.38 32.33 -4.75
CA TRP A 95 22.79 31.38 -5.68
C TRP A 95 22.62 29.99 -5.08
N LEU A 96 23.49 29.52 -4.17
CA LEU A 96 23.29 28.23 -3.51
C LEU A 96 22.07 28.26 -2.58
N THR A 97 21.94 29.36 -1.82
CA THR A 97 20.77 29.61 -0.98
C THR A 97 19.49 29.60 -1.82
N LEU A 98 19.47 30.31 -2.94
CA LEU A 98 18.33 30.35 -3.86
C LEU A 98 18.04 28.98 -4.50
N CYS A 99 19.07 28.23 -4.89
CA CYS A 99 18.89 26.87 -5.43
C CYS A 99 18.26 25.93 -4.41
N LEU A 100 18.67 25.97 -3.15
CA LEU A 100 18.05 25.16 -2.10
C LEU A 100 16.63 25.62 -1.75
N ILE A 101 16.35 26.92 -1.80
CA ILE A 101 14.97 27.42 -1.65
C ILE A 101 14.09 26.82 -2.75
N ILE A 102 14.53 26.87 -4.01
CA ILE A 102 13.80 26.29 -5.14
C ILE A 102 13.62 24.77 -4.96
N ALA A 103 14.65 24.06 -4.50
CA ALA A 103 14.57 22.62 -4.26
C ALA A 103 13.53 22.26 -3.18
N ASN A 104 13.46 23.02 -2.08
CA ASN A 104 12.47 22.80 -1.02
C ASN A 104 11.05 23.13 -1.49
N ILE A 105 10.87 24.19 -2.29
CA ILE A 105 9.57 24.50 -2.91
C ILE A 105 9.15 23.38 -3.87
N GLY A 106 10.08 22.87 -4.68
CA GLY A 106 9.82 21.75 -5.59
C GLY A 106 9.45 20.46 -4.85
N ALA A 107 10.13 20.16 -3.73
CA ALA A 107 9.80 19.04 -2.86
C ALA A 107 8.39 19.18 -2.27
N TYR A 108 8.02 20.36 -1.76
CA TYR A 108 6.67 20.60 -1.25
C TYR A 108 5.59 20.47 -2.32
N TRP A 109 5.88 20.88 -3.56
CA TRP A 109 4.96 20.70 -4.68
C TRP A 109 4.81 19.22 -5.06
N TRP A 110 5.91 18.46 -5.06
CA TRP A 110 5.88 17.00 -5.23
C TRP A 110 5.06 16.29 -4.14
N MET A 111 5.17 16.73 -2.88
CA MET A 111 4.32 16.22 -1.79
C MET A 111 2.83 16.46 -2.09
N ALA A 112 2.47 17.66 -2.53
CA ALA A 112 1.08 18.02 -2.83
C ALA A 112 0.50 17.22 -3.99
N ASP A 113 1.29 16.96 -5.03
CA ASP A 113 0.89 16.11 -6.16
C ASP A 113 0.70 14.65 -5.72
N THR A 114 1.59 14.15 -4.86
CA THR A 114 1.56 12.75 -4.38
C THR A 114 0.37 12.49 -3.45
N VAL A 115 0.06 13.43 -2.55
CA VAL A 115 -1.05 13.29 -1.59
C VAL A 115 -2.39 13.76 -2.18
N GLY A 116 -2.36 14.65 -3.18
CA GLY A 116 -3.55 15.19 -3.83
C GLY A 116 -4.09 16.50 -3.24
N HIS A 117 -3.41 17.08 -2.24
CA HIS A 117 -3.71 18.41 -1.71
C HIS A 117 -2.47 19.12 -1.15
N PHE A 118 -2.56 20.45 -1.02
CA PHE A 118 -1.59 21.21 -0.24
C PHE A 118 -1.87 21.07 1.25
N GLY A 119 -0.83 21.04 2.08
CA GLY A 119 -0.95 20.87 3.53
C GLY A 119 -1.83 21.93 4.23
N PRO A 120 -2.16 21.73 5.53
CA PRO A 120 -1.41 20.91 6.49
C PRO A 120 -1.50 19.41 6.21
N TYR A 121 -0.36 18.73 6.32
CA TYR A 121 -0.27 17.28 6.25
C TYR A 121 -0.31 16.68 7.65
N ASP A 122 -0.97 15.53 7.79
CA ASP A 122 -0.93 14.76 9.03
C ASP A 122 0.40 13.99 9.18
N GLU A 123 0.68 13.52 10.40
CA GLU A 123 1.92 12.80 10.71
C GLU A 123 2.14 11.59 9.80
N THR A 124 1.06 10.94 9.39
CA THR A 124 1.09 9.71 8.62
C THR A 124 1.30 9.94 7.14
N GLU A 125 0.70 10.97 6.57
CA GLU A 125 1.03 11.45 5.23
C GLU A 125 2.52 11.78 5.15
N LEU A 126 3.07 12.43 6.17
CA LEU A 126 4.50 12.72 6.27
C LEU A 126 5.34 11.44 6.39
N MET A 127 4.90 10.44 7.18
CA MET A 127 5.56 9.13 7.25
C MET A 127 5.60 8.44 5.88
N LEU A 128 4.53 8.53 5.09
CA LEU A 128 4.49 7.97 3.73
C LEU A 128 5.46 8.65 2.78
N LEU A 129 5.59 9.97 2.90
CA LEU A 129 6.45 10.79 2.05
C LEU A 129 7.96 10.70 2.41
N GLY A 130 8.31 9.95 3.45
CA GLY A 130 9.70 9.74 3.86
C GLY A 130 10.16 10.66 4.99
N ALA A 131 9.25 11.09 5.88
CA ALA A 131 9.62 11.77 7.11
C ALA A 131 10.54 10.92 7.97
N ASN A 132 11.33 11.60 8.81
CA ASN A 132 12.24 10.95 9.73
C ASN A 132 11.46 10.39 10.90
N VAL A 133 11.37 9.06 10.94
CA VAL A 133 10.77 8.29 12.03
C VAL A 133 11.86 7.42 12.61
N ALA A 134 12.24 7.65 13.86
CA ALA A 134 13.41 7.02 14.45
C ALA A 134 13.41 5.49 14.34
N SER A 135 12.28 4.84 14.61
CA SER A 135 12.11 3.39 14.52
C SER A 135 12.22 2.82 13.11
N LEU A 136 11.99 3.62 12.05
CA LEU A 136 12.18 3.22 10.64
C LEU A 136 13.57 3.62 10.12
N SER A 137 13.94 4.88 10.36
CA SER A 137 15.21 5.50 9.93
C SER A 137 16.43 4.78 10.51
N ALA A 138 16.34 4.27 11.74
CA ALA A 138 17.47 3.65 12.43
C ALA A 138 17.58 2.13 12.20
N THR A 139 16.52 1.50 11.67
CA THR A 139 16.43 0.03 11.56
C THR A 139 16.40 -0.48 10.12
N GLY A 140 16.62 0.39 9.13
CA GLY A 140 16.80 -0.03 7.73
C GLY A 140 16.41 1.01 6.69
N ASP A 141 15.62 2.03 7.04
CA ASP A 141 15.10 3.01 6.09
C ASP A 141 15.87 4.34 6.16
N TYR A 142 17.20 4.25 6.08
CA TYR A 142 18.14 5.34 6.34
C TYR A 142 17.96 6.56 5.42
N ALA A 143 17.36 6.37 4.25
CA ALA A 143 17.07 7.46 3.30
C ALA A 143 16.19 8.54 3.94
N ARG A 144 15.32 8.17 4.89
CA ARG A 144 14.44 9.07 5.65
C ARG A 144 15.17 10.19 6.37
N LEU A 145 16.41 9.92 6.82
CA LEU A 145 17.26 10.92 7.48
C LEU A 145 17.63 12.08 6.54
N PHE A 146 17.74 11.79 5.24
CA PHE A 146 18.06 12.77 4.22
C PHE A 146 16.82 13.39 3.58
N THR A 147 15.80 12.59 3.26
CA THR A 147 14.57 13.08 2.62
C THR A 147 13.80 14.03 3.53
N SER A 148 13.74 13.76 4.84
CA SER A 148 13.04 14.61 5.82
C SER A 148 13.50 16.07 5.82
N MET A 149 14.76 16.33 5.43
CA MET A 149 15.33 17.67 5.35
C MET A 149 14.62 18.58 4.35
N PHE A 150 13.89 18.01 3.39
CA PHE A 150 13.20 18.74 2.32
C PHE A 150 11.67 18.73 2.46
N LEU A 151 11.12 17.85 3.29
CA LEU A 151 9.67 17.74 3.52
C LEU A 151 9.19 18.85 4.46
N HIS A 152 7.99 19.38 4.24
CA HIS A 152 7.40 20.41 5.09
C HIS A 152 5.93 20.11 5.37
N GLY A 153 5.53 20.09 6.64
CA GLY A 153 4.16 19.77 7.06
C GLY A 153 3.09 20.80 6.67
N SER A 154 3.46 22.03 6.32
CA SER A 154 2.50 23.07 5.91
C SER A 154 3.15 24.18 5.10
N LEU A 155 2.32 24.99 4.43
CA LEU A 155 2.78 26.14 3.64
C LEU A 155 3.44 27.21 4.53
N LEU A 156 2.92 27.41 5.74
CA LEU A 156 3.52 28.33 6.72
C LEU A 156 4.89 27.81 7.18
N HIS A 157 5.00 26.51 7.48
CA HIS A 157 6.26 25.89 7.87
C HIS A 157 7.31 26.01 6.76
N LEU A 158 6.93 25.77 5.50
CA LEU A 158 7.81 26.03 4.34
C LEU A 158 8.24 27.51 4.28
N GLY A 159 7.29 28.44 4.35
CA GLY A 159 7.56 29.87 4.26
C GLY A 159 8.55 30.36 5.32
N GLN A 160 8.41 29.91 6.57
CA GLN A 160 9.32 30.22 7.67
C GLN A 160 10.73 29.68 7.42
N ASN A 161 10.86 28.44 6.94
CA ASN A 161 12.15 27.85 6.59
C ASN A 161 12.82 28.61 5.44
N MET A 162 12.08 28.96 4.39
CA MET A 162 12.66 29.66 3.24
C MET A 162 13.10 31.07 3.62
N LEU A 163 12.36 31.76 4.48
CA LEU A 163 12.76 33.06 5.02
C LEU A 163 14.03 32.94 5.88
N ALA A 164 14.09 31.97 6.79
CA ALA A 164 15.26 31.74 7.64
C ALA A 164 16.49 31.35 6.81
N LEU A 165 16.32 30.47 5.82
CA LEU A 165 17.37 30.08 4.88
C LEU A 165 17.86 31.27 4.07
N LEU A 166 16.97 32.15 3.61
CA LEU A 166 17.37 33.35 2.89
C LEU A 166 18.20 34.30 3.76
N LEU A 167 17.77 34.55 5.02
CA LEU A 167 18.45 35.49 5.90
C LEU A 167 19.81 34.97 6.40
N ILE A 168 19.84 33.74 6.92
CA ILE A 168 21.05 33.12 7.49
C ILE A 168 21.94 32.59 6.39
N GLY A 169 21.35 31.86 5.44
CA GLY A 169 22.08 31.22 4.33
C GLY A 169 22.78 32.23 3.44
N ALA A 170 22.12 33.31 3.02
CA ALA A 170 22.76 34.34 2.19
C ALA A 170 23.91 35.05 2.90
N THR A 171 23.74 35.33 4.20
CA THR A 171 24.79 35.93 5.03
C THR A 171 26.01 35.01 5.09
N LEU A 172 25.81 33.73 5.40
CA LEU A 172 26.92 32.78 5.54
C LEU A 172 27.56 32.41 4.18
N GLU A 173 26.78 32.36 3.09
CA GLU A 173 27.29 32.10 1.73
C GLU A 173 28.25 33.21 1.27
N SER A 174 28.06 34.43 1.76
CA SER A 174 28.98 35.54 1.49
C SER A 174 30.32 35.43 2.26
N LEU A 175 30.34 34.68 3.36
CA LEU A 175 31.48 34.53 4.26
C LEU A 175 32.30 33.26 4.00
N LEU A 176 31.67 32.20 3.47
CA LEU A 176 32.30 30.89 3.28
C LEU A 176 32.47 30.53 1.80
N ALA A 177 33.37 29.58 1.53
CA ALA A 177 33.43 28.98 0.21
C ALA A 177 32.15 28.16 -0.07
N ARG A 178 31.73 28.14 -1.34
CA ARG A 178 30.52 27.46 -1.82
C ARG A 178 30.35 26.02 -1.30
N TRP A 179 31.43 25.24 -1.36
CA TRP A 179 31.41 23.85 -0.90
C TRP A 179 31.35 23.73 0.63
N GLN A 180 31.88 24.71 1.39
CA GLN A 180 31.79 24.74 2.86
C GLN A 180 30.35 24.96 3.28
N TRP A 181 29.73 25.97 2.65
CA TRP A 181 28.33 26.29 2.89
C TRP A 181 27.41 25.12 2.59
N LEU A 182 27.59 24.48 1.42
CA LEU A 182 26.78 23.33 1.03
C LEU A 182 27.01 22.12 1.96
N ALA A 183 28.26 21.87 2.38
CA ALA A 183 28.57 20.80 3.32
C ALA A 183 27.95 21.06 4.71
N LEU A 184 27.98 22.31 5.20
CA LEU A 184 27.35 22.68 6.47
C LEU A 184 25.84 22.48 6.44
N TYR A 185 25.18 22.80 5.32
CA TYR A 185 23.76 22.56 5.14
C TYR A 185 23.45 21.05 5.08
N LEU A 186 24.09 20.31 4.17
CA LEU A 186 23.77 18.90 3.94
C LEU A 186 24.17 18.00 5.11
N LEU A 187 25.42 18.10 5.57
CA LEU A 187 25.91 17.27 6.67
C LEU A 187 25.33 17.69 8.01
N GLY A 188 25.10 18.99 8.21
CA GLY A 188 24.45 19.50 9.41
C GLY A 188 22.98 19.14 9.50
N GLY A 189 22.26 19.15 8.37
CA GLY A 189 20.90 18.63 8.30
C GLY A 189 20.83 17.14 8.57
N LEU A 190 21.74 16.36 7.98
CA LEU A 190 21.82 14.92 8.26
C LEU A 190 22.13 14.64 9.73
N PHE A 191 23.04 15.40 10.33
CA PHE A 191 23.35 15.32 11.76
C PHE A 191 22.14 15.69 12.62
N ALA A 192 21.39 16.73 12.26
CA ALA A 192 20.15 17.08 12.93
C ALA A 192 19.12 15.93 12.88
N SER A 193 18.96 15.28 11.73
CA SER A 193 18.10 14.09 11.59
C SER A 193 18.58 12.93 12.47
N PHE A 194 19.89 12.70 12.58
CA PHE A 194 20.46 11.71 13.50
C PHE A 194 20.20 12.07 14.97
N ALA A 195 20.38 13.32 15.35
CA ALA A 195 20.12 13.79 16.72
C ALA A 195 18.65 13.59 17.11
N SER A 196 17.73 13.94 16.22
CA SER A 196 16.30 13.66 16.38
C SER A 196 16.01 12.17 16.50
N ALA A 197 16.50 11.36 15.55
CA ALA A 197 16.27 9.92 15.57
C ALA A 197 16.83 9.27 16.85
N THR A 198 17.98 9.74 17.35
CA THR A 198 18.59 9.20 18.58
C THR A 198 17.81 9.58 19.83
N LEU A 199 17.31 10.82 19.92
CA LEU A 199 16.63 11.30 21.12
C LEU A 199 15.15 10.91 21.18
N ASN A 200 14.56 10.56 20.04
CA ASN A 200 13.15 10.20 19.92
C ASN A 200 12.92 8.71 19.57
N PHE A 201 13.94 7.85 19.69
CA PHE A 201 13.85 6.44 19.29
C PHE A 201 12.83 5.60 20.09
N ASP A 202 12.80 5.82 21.40
CA ASP A 202 12.12 5.02 22.42
C ASP A 202 11.22 5.91 23.29
N ARG A 203 10.62 6.95 22.69
CA ARG A 203 9.81 7.90 23.45
C ARG A 203 8.50 7.27 23.89
N GLU A 204 8.29 7.25 25.19
CA GLU A 204 7.08 6.76 25.83
C GLU A 204 6.26 7.91 26.42
N GLN A 205 4.94 7.81 26.29
CA GLN A 205 3.98 8.60 27.04
C GLN A 205 3.37 7.76 28.14
N VAL A 206 3.21 8.34 29.34
CA VAL A 206 2.44 7.70 30.41
C VAL A 206 1.13 8.45 30.56
N SER A 207 0.01 7.76 30.36
CA SER A 207 -1.32 8.31 30.54
C SER A 207 -1.60 8.60 32.02
N PHE A 208 -2.61 9.42 32.31
CA PHE A 208 -3.04 9.72 33.68
C PHE A 208 -3.41 8.44 34.48
N PHE A 209 -3.83 7.37 33.78
CA PHE A 209 -4.15 6.07 34.37
C PHE A 209 -2.96 5.10 34.43
N GLY A 210 -1.74 5.57 34.14
CA GLY A 210 -0.52 4.77 34.21
C GLY A 210 -0.28 3.87 33.01
N GLN A 211 -1.00 4.06 31.90
CA GLN A 211 -0.74 3.31 30.65
C GLN A 211 0.46 3.91 29.94
N VAL A 212 1.45 3.08 29.62
CA VAL A 212 2.61 3.46 28.82
C VAL A 212 2.29 3.22 27.36
N THR A 213 2.33 4.27 26.52
CA THR A 213 2.16 4.18 25.07
C THR A 213 3.43 4.65 24.36
N GLN A 214 3.86 3.90 23.34
CA GLN A 214 4.98 4.30 22.49
C GLN A 214 4.53 5.45 21.58
N ILE A 215 5.33 6.51 21.48
CA ILE A 215 5.06 7.65 20.60
C ILE A 215 5.93 7.52 19.36
N ILE A 216 5.29 7.46 18.19
CA ILE A 216 5.99 7.59 16.90
C ILE A 216 6.24 9.07 16.66
N TYR A 217 7.48 9.52 16.84
CA TYR A 217 7.85 10.92 16.59
C TYR A 217 8.19 11.13 15.10
N VAL A 218 7.45 12.01 14.44
CA VAL A 218 7.63 12.33 13.01
C VAL A 218 8.34 13.68 12.86
N SER A 219 9.51 13.68 12.22
CA SER A 219 10.32 14.88 12.02
C SER A 219 10.50 15.22 10.53
N VAL A 220 10.24 16.48 10.19
CA VAL A 220 10.38 17.05 8.84
C VAL A 220 10.86 18.49 8.89
N GLY A 221 11.53 18.94 7.83
CA GLY A 221 11.85 20.35 7.59
C GLY A 221 13.34 20.64 7.41
N ALA A 222 13.62 21.71 6.67
CA ALA A 222 14.99 22.21 6.46
C ALA A 222 15.62 22.84 7.70
N SER A 223 14.85 23.03 8.77
CA SER A 223 15.20 23.84 9.93
C SER A 223 16.42 23.32 10.68
N GLY A 224 16.62 22.00 10.80
CA GLY A 224 17.85 21.43 11.37
C GLY A 224 19.12 21.83 10.58
N ALA A 225 19.05 21.82 9.25
CA ALA A 225 20.13 22.27 8.38
C ALA A 225 20.37 23.79 8.49
N ILE A 226 19.30 24.57 8.60
CA ILE A 226 19.38 26.03 8.82
C ILE A 226 20.00 26.34 10.19
N MET A 227 19.66 25.58 11.22
CA MET A 227 20.26 25.71 12.54
C MET A 227 21.76 25.38 12.52
N SER A 228 22.20 24.43 11.68
CA SER A 228 23.63 24.24 11.40
C SER A 228 24.29 25.47 10.78
N LEU A 229 23.65 26.13 9.81
CA LEU A 229 24.16 27.39 9.27
C LEU A 229 24.23 28.49 10.35
N ALA A 230 23.24 28.57 11.24
CA ALA A 230 23.24 29.54 12.34
C ALA A 230 24.33 29.27 13.39
N GLY A 231 24.58 28.00 13.74
CA GLY A 231 25.68 27.60 14.61
C GLY A 231 27.05 27.92 14.00
N ALA A 232 27.18 27.71 12.69
CA ALA A 232 28.37 28.11 11.94
C ALA A 232 28.55 29.64 11.93
N GLU A 233 27.47 30.41 11.72
CA GLU A 233 27.48 31.88 11.81
C GLU A 233 27.99 32.36 13.17
N LEU A 234 27.52 31.74 14.27
CA LEU A 234 28.01 32.03 15.62
C LEU A 234 29.50 31.72 15.77
N GLY A 235 29.95 30.57 15.28
CA GLY A 235 31.35 30.17 15.32
C GLY A 235 32.27 31.17 14.58
N VAL A 236 31.84 31.62 13.40
CA VAL A 236 32.56 32.66 12.64
C VAL A 236 32.54 34.00 13.39
N ALA A 237 31.37 34.44 13.87
CA ALA A 237 31.23 35.70 14.59
C ALA A 237 32.12 35.77 15.84
N LEU A 238 32.16 34.68 16.61
CA LEU A 238 33.02 34.55 17.78
C LEU A 238 34.50 34.59 17.39
N GLY A 239 34.90 33.87 16.35
CA GLY A 239 36.28 33.89 15.84
C GLY A 239 36.74 35.29 15.43
N LEU A 240 35.88 36.03 14.71
CA LEU A 240 36.14 37.41 14.30
C LEU A 240 36.23 38.36 15.51
N LYS A 241 35.34 38.21 16.50
CA LYS A 241 35.33 39.04 17.71
C LYS A 241 36.58 38.82 18.57
N LEU A 242 36.97 37.56 18.78
CA LEU A 242 38.19 37.23 19.52
C LEU A 242 39.45 37.81 18.84
N ARG A 243 39.49 37.79 17.50
CA ARG A 243 40.56 38.42 16.74
C ARG A 243 40.59 39.94 16.92
N ALA A 244 39.45 40.60 16.79
CA ALA A 244 39.36 42.06 16.96
C ALA A 244 39.80 42.50 18.37
N MET A 245 39.45 41.71 19.41
CA MET A 245 39.89 41.94 20.78
C MET A 245 41.41 41.80 20.94
N ASN A 246 42.03 40.80 20.29
CA ASN A 246 43.48 40.60 20.33
C ASN A 246 44.26 41.67 19.54
N GLU A 247 43.67 42.23 18.49
CA GLU A 247 44.28 43.28 17.66
C GLU A 247 44.00 44.71 18.18
N GLY A 248 43.27 44.86 19.30
CA GLY A 248 43.04 46.15 19.98
C GLY A 248 42.07 47.10 19.26
N GLY A 249 41.24 46.60 18.33
CA GLY A 249 40.31 47.41 17.54
C GLY A 249 38.88 47.42 18.08
N GLU A 250 38.27 48.60 18.24
CA GLU A 250 36.83 48.74 18.40
C GLU A 250 36.13 48.54 17.04
N THR A 251 35.33 47.49 16.89
CA THR A 251 34.58 47.25 15.64
C THR A 251 33.11 46.89 15.92
N THR A 252 32.20 47.51 15.17
CA THR A 252 30.72 47.35 15.32
C THR A 252 30.13 46.22 14.47
N GLN A 253 30.89 45.68 13.51
CA GLN A 253 30.45 44.61 12.62
C GLN A 253 30.33 43.22 13.29
N PRO A 254 31.28 42.79 14.15
CA PRO A 254 31.16 41.51 14.88
C PRO A 254 29.95 41.48 15.81
N ASP A 255 29.58 42.63 16.38
CA ASP A 255 28.45 42.71 17.32
C ASP A 255 27.10 42.57 16.63
N LYS A 256 26.95 43.03 15.39
CA LYS A 256 25.72 42.82 14.60
C LYS A 256 25.55 41.35 14.21
N LEU A 257 26.64 40.72 13.74
CA LEU A 257 26.65 39.30 13.38
C LEU A 257 26.45 38.40 14.60
N LEU A 258 27.04 38.76 15.75
CA LEU A 258 26.84 38.03 17.00
C LEU A 258 25.40 38.13 17.50
N ARG A 259 24.75 39.29 17.35
CA ARG A 259 23.33 39.47 17.70
C ARG A 259 22.42 38.64 16.80
N SER A 260 22.62 38.62 15.49
CA SER A 260 21.83 37.78 14.57
C SER A 260 22.05 36.29 14.83
N ALA A 261 23.30 35.88 15.03
CA ALA A 261 23.69 34.49 15.28
C ALA A 261 23.20 33.94 16.64
N LEU A 262 22.80 34.80 17.58
CA LEU A 262 22.24 34.39 18.88
C LEU A 262 20.71 34.54 18.94
N LEU A 263 20.18 35.66 18.46
CA LEU A 263 18.75 35.97 18.63
C LEU A 263 17.86 34.99 17.87
N MET A 264 18.19 34.67 16.62
CA MET A 264 17.37 33.79 15.79
C MET A 264 17.31 32.35 16.33
N PRO A 265 18.44 31.66 16.61
CA PRO A 265 18.41 30.33 17.21
C PRO A 265 17.66 30.26 18.54
N ILE A 266 17.82 31.26 19.40
CA ILE A 266 17.13 31.31 20.70
C ILE A 266 15.62 31.41 20.50
N LEU A 267 15.16 32.31 19.62
CA LEU A 267 13.74 32.49 19.34
C LEU A 267 13.12 31.22 18.72
N VAL A 268 13.84 30.54 17.82
CA VAL A 268 13.38 29.28 17.22
C VAL A 268 13.25 28.17 18.26
N LEU A 269 14.22 28.03 19.16
CA LEU A 269 14.17 27.03 20.24
C LEU A 269 13.07 27.36 21.27
N ILE A 270 12.87 28.63 21.62
CA ILE A 270 11.76 29.05 22.50
C ILE A 270 10.43 28.76 21.83
N TYR A 271 10.27 29.12 20.55
CA TYR A 271 9.07 28.81 19.78
C TYR A 271 8.80 27.30 19.79
N GLY A 272 9.83 26.48 19.54
CA GLY A 272 9.67 25.04 19.50
C GLY A 272 9.33 24.41 20.86
N LEU A 273 9.82 24.99 21.96
CA LEU A 273 9.41 24.59 23.31
C LEU A 273 7.94 24.91 23.62
N LEU A 274 7.39 25.98 23.03
CA LEU A 274 6.00 26.42 23.26
C LEU A 274 4.99 25.75 22.33
N ASP A 275 5.39 25.47 21.08
CA ASP A 275 4.54 24.91 20.02
C ASP A 275 4.31 23.39 20.17
N GLY A 276 5.25 22.66 20.78
CA GLY A 276 5.15 21.22 21.03
C GLY A 276 5.30 20.32 19.79
N GLY A 277 5.01 20.84 18.59
CA GLY A 277 5.18 20.16 17.29
C GLY A 277 6.53 20.38 16.61
N THR A 278 7.43 21.16 17.22
CA THR A 278 8.74 21.50 16.65
C THR A 278 9.84 20.57 17.17
N ASP A 279 10.67 20.06 16.26
CA ASP A 279 11.78 19.16 16.60
C ASP A 279 13.02 19.91 17.13
N ASN A 280 12.99 20.20 18.43
CA ASN A 280 14.11 20.82 19.13
C ASN A 280 15.36 19.93 19.18
N ALA A 281 15.21 18.59 19.11
CA ALA A 281 16.35 17.68 19.08
C ALA A 281 17.16 17.87 17.78
N ALA A 282 16.46 17.98 16.65
CA ALA A 282 17.07 18.33 15.37
C ALA A 282 17.70 19.73 15.40
N HIS A 283 17.00 20.74 15.96
CA HIS A 283 17.52 22.11 16.02
C HIS A 283 18.80 22.24 16.84
N ILE A 284 18.82 21.66 18.04
CA ILE A 284 19.99 21.64 18.91
C ILE A 284 21.13 20.87 18.25
N GLY A 285 20.84 19.69 17.70
CA GLY A 285 21.82 18.87 16.99
C GLY A 285 22.47 19.62 15.83
N GLY A 286 21.66 20.20 14.94
CA GLY A 286 22.13 20.99 13.81
C GLY A 286 22.99 22.17 14.25
N PHE A 287 22.52 22.96 15.23
CA PHE A 287 23.26 24.10 15.76
C PHE A 287 24.63 23.73 16.34
N LEU A 288 24.69 22.67 17.14
CA LEU A 288 25.95 22.18 17.71
C LEU A 288 26.90 21.68 16.61
N PHE A 289 26.39 20.97 15.60
CA PHE A 289 27.20 20.55 14.46
C PHE A 289 27.83 21.75 13.77
N GLY A 290 27.04 22.77 13.40
CA GLY A 290 27.53 23.96 12.71
C GLY A 290 28.61 24.70 13.49
N LEU A 291 28.38 24.89 14.80
CA LEU A 291 29.32 25.54 15.71
C LEU A 291 30.65 24.78 15.79
N LEU A 292 30.59 23.45 15.98
CA LEU A 292 31.76 22.59 16.11
C LEU A 292 32.49 22.39 14.79
N ALA A 293 31.78 22.32 13.66
CA ALA A 293 32.36 22.14 12.34
C ALA A 293 33.26 23.34 11.96
N VAL A 294 32.87 24.55 12.36
CA VAL A 294 33.65 25.77 12.07
C VAL A 294 34.67 26.10 13.17
N ALA A 295 34.58 25.50 14.36
CA ALA A 295 35.54 25.71 15.45
C ALA A 295 37.02 25.49 15.04
N PRO A 296 37.39 24.47 14.22
CA PRO A 296 38.75 24.33 13.69
C PRO A 296 39.18 25.45 12.76
N ILE A 297 38.25 26.12 12.06
CA ILE A 297 38.56 27.28 11.22
C ILE A 297 38.89 28.47 12.11
N ALA A 298 38.10 28.69 13.17
CA ALA A 298 38.39 29.70 14.18
C ALA A 298 39.71 29.41 14.93
N ALA A 299 40.01 28.13 15.21
CA ALA A 299 41.24 27.71 15.88
C ALA A 299 42.47 27.64 14.95
N ALA A 300 42.30 27.37 13.65
CA ALA A 300 43.39 27.39 12.67
C ALA A 300 43.95 28.80 12.45
N TYR A 301 43.18 29.85 12.77
CA TYR A 301 43.72 31.21 12.89
C TYR A 301 44.73 31.39 14.05
N PHE A 302 44.77 30.44 15.01
CA PHE A 302 45.61 30.54 16.20
C PHE A 302 46.65 29.40 16.34
N ILE A 303 46.39 28.15 15.88
CA ILE A 303 47.16 26.98 16.37
C ILE A 303 47.55 25.93 15.29
N SER A 304 46.93 25.84 14.11
CA SER A 304 47.09 24.65 13.24
C SER A 304 47.72 24.90 11.87
N SER A 305 48.64 24.02 11.44
CA SER A 305 49.26 23.97 10.11
C SER A 305 48.40 23.31 9.03
N TRP A 306 47.18 22.86 9.37
CA TRP A 306 46.32 22.12 8.45
C TRP A 306 45.48 23.06 7.58
N PRO A 307 45.23 22.72 6.29
CA PRO A 307 44.29 23.47 5.47
C PRO A 307 42.88 23.45 6.10
N PRO A 308 42.18 24.59 6.25
CA PRO A 308 40.86 24.67 6.89
C PRO A 308 39.82 23.69 6.33
N ARG A 309 39.92 23.36 5.04
CA ARG A 309 39.10 22.35 4.36
C ARG A 309 39.25 20.93 4.91
N VAL A 310 40.47 20.56 5.32
CA VAL A 310 40.77 19.21 5.85
C VAL A 310 40.28 19.11 7.30
N ALA A 311 40.48 20.17 8.09
CA ALA A 311 40.00 20.23 9.47
C ALA A 311 38.46 20.20 9.56
N LEU A 312 37.77 20.93 8.68
CA LEU A 312 36.31 20.90 8.57
C LEU A 312 35.80 19.50 8.19
N GLY A 313 36.43 18.87 7.19
CA GLY A 313 36.05 17.52 6.74
C GLY A 313 36.21 16.47 7.83
N LEU A 314 37.34 16.48 8.56
CA LEU A 314 37.58 15.53 9.65
C LEU A 314 36.68 15.78 10.87
N GLY A 315 36.42 17.05 11.22
CA GLY A 315 35.50 17.40 12.29
C GLY A 315 34.07 16.95 11.99
N ALA A 316 33.58 17.23 10.77
CA ALA A 316 32.26 16.79 10.33
C ALA A 316 32.13 15.24 10.32
N LEU A 317 33.14 14.52 9.82
CA LEU A 317 33.15 13.05 9.81
C LEU A 317 33.20 12.46 11.22
N LEU A 318 33.98 13.05 12.13
CA LEU A 318 34.04 12.58 13.52
C LEU A 318 32.69 12.76 14.22
N VAL A 319 32.08 13.93 14.07
CA VAL A 319 30.79 14.25 14.69
C VAL A 319 29.68 13.35 14.12
N LEU A 320 29.60 13.18 12.80
CA LEU A 320 28.67 12.24 12.15
C LEU A 320 28.93 10.79 12.57
N GLY A 321 30.19 10.37 12.65
CA GLY A 321 30.57 9.02 13.06
C GLY A 321 30.18 8.71 14.51
N LEU A 322 30.39 9.66 15.43
CA LEU A 322 30.02 9.52 16.83
C LEU A 322 28.50 9.47 17.01
N SER A 323 27.74 10.31 16.31
CA SER A 323 26.28 10.28 16.39
C SER A 323 25.67 9.06 15.71
N GLY A 324 26.24 8.60 14.59
CA GLY A 324 25.87 7.33 13.98
C GLY A 324 26.13 6.15 14.92
N LEU A 325 27.27 6.15 15.63
CA LEU A 325 27.59 5.14 16.63
C LEU A 325 26.64 5.19 17.84
N GLN A 326 26.25 6.38 18.31
CA GLN A 326 25.28 6.53 19.39
C GLN A 326 23.90 6.01 19.01
N LEU A 327 23.41 6.35 17.80
CA LEU A 327 22.16 5.82 17.30
C LEU A 327 22.23 4.30 17.16
N PHE A 328 23.30 3.77 16.58
CA PHE A 328 23.51 2.33 16.45
C PHE A 328 23.53 1.65 17.82
N ASN A 329 24.25 2.19 18.79
CA ASN A 329 24.27 1.66 20.15
C ASN A 329 22.88 1.68 20.76
N ARG A 330 22.11 2.75 20.59
CA ARG A 330 20.74 2.85 21.12
C ARG A 330 19.84 1.78 20.52
N VAL A 331 19.85 1.63 19.20
CA VAL A 331 19.10 0.57 18.49
C VAL A 331 19.55 -0.83 18.93
N ALA A 332 20.85 -1.10 18.93
CA ALA A 332 21.40 -2.42 19.26
C ALA A 332 21.23 -2.80 20.73
N SER A 333 21.17 -1.81 21.62
CA SER A 333 20.93 -2.01 23.05
C SER A 333 19.46 -2.08 23.43
N HIS A 334 18.54 -1.67 22.54
CA HIS A 334 17.13 -1.66 22.83
C HIS A 334 16.59 -3.10 22.82
N PRO A 335 15.91 -3.56 23.88
CA PRO A 335 15.48 -4.95 24.01
C PRO A 335 14.49 -5.38 22.91
N ASP A 336 13.71 -4.43 22.36
CA ASP A 336 12.75 -4.70 21.29
C ASP A 336 12.79 -3.67 20.14
N SER A 337 13.97 -3.40 19.58
CA SER A 337 14.07 -2.53 18.39
C SER A 337 13.32 -3.07 17.17
N GLY A 338 13.17 -4.40 17.09
CA GLY A 338 12.43 -5.08 16.03
C GLY A 338 10.93 -4.82 16.13
N GLY A 339 10.35 -4.92 17.32
CA GLY A 339 8.97 -4.59 17.59
C GLY A 339 8.64 -3.13 17.31
N LEU A 340 9.48 -2.18 17.73
CA LEU A 340 9.30 -0.76 17.41
C LEU A 340 9.29 -0.49 15.90
N ARG A 341 10.13 -1.19 15.13
CA ARG A 341 10.11 -1.12 13.65
C ARG A 341 8.80 -1.69 13.10
N GLN A 342 8.36 -2.85 13.59
CA GLN A 342 7.12 -3.48 13.14
C GLN A 342 5.90 -2.62 13.47
N LEU A 343 5.85 -2.01 14.65
CA LEU A 343 4.81 -1.07 15.05
C LEU A 343 4.74 0.13 14.11
N ALA A 344 5.89 0.73 13.77
CA ALA A 344 5.92 1.86 12.85
C ALA A 344 5.57 1.47 11.41
N LEU A 345 5.97 0.28 10.95
CA LEU A 345 5.55 -0.24 9.64
C LEU A 345 4.04 -0.52 9.62
N TRP A 346 3.49 -1.09 10.69
CA TRP A 346 2.06 -1.29 10.85
C TRP A 346 1.29 0.04 10.77
N GLU A 347 1.78 1.09 11.43
CA GLU A 347 1.14 2.41 11.37
C GLU A 347 1.11 2.99 9.95
N VAL A 348 2.21 2.81 9.20
CA VAL A 348 2.29 3.19 7.79
C VAL A 348 1.29 2.39 6.95
N GLU A 349 1.28 1.07 7.09
CA GLU A 349 0.38 0.18 6.33
C GLU A 349 -1.09 0.44 6.65
N GLU A 350 -1.44 0.62 7.91
CA GLU A 350 -2.84 0.86 8.33
C GLU A 350 -3.35 2.21 7.81
N THR A 351 -2.48 3.20 7.73
CA THR A 351 -2.84 4.49 7.16
C THR A 351 -2.95 4.45 5.64
N GLN A 352 -2.05 3.75 4.96
CA GLN A 352 -2.21 3.47 3.52
C GLN A 352 -3.55 2.79 3.27
N ARG A 353 -3.90 1.77 4.05
CA ARG A 353 -5.18 1.05 3.93
C ARG A 353 -6.38 1.99 4.01
N VAL A 354 -6.42 2.88 5.01
CA VAL A 354 -7.54 3.82 5.20
C VAL A 354 -7.56 4.89 4.08
N SER A 355 -6.40 5.41 3.69
CA SER A 355 -6.28 6.39 2.61
C SER A 355 -6.70 5.78 1.25
N ASP A 356 -6.19 4.60 0.93
CA ASP A 356 -6.54 3.84 -0.28
C ASP A 356 -8.04 3.54 -0.31
N LEU A 357 -8.65 3.19 0.83
CA LEU A 357 -10.09 2.99 0.94
C LEU A 357 -10.87 4.27 0.64
N HIS A 358 -10.47 5.41 1.20
CA HIS A 358 -11.08 6.71 0.91
C HIS A 358 -10.94 7.10 -0.57
N GLN A 359 -9.74 6.94 -1.14
CA GLN A 359 -9.49 7.22 -2.55
C GLN A 359 -10.32 6.32 -3.46
N ARG A 360 -10.42 5.01 -3.14
CA ARG A 360 -11.21 4.06 -3.91
C ARG A 360 -12.69 4.41 -3.89
N ILE A 361 -13.25 4.75 -2.73
CA ILE A 361 -14.64 5.24 -2.60
C ILE A 361 -14.85 6.52 -3.42
N ALA A 362 -13.93 7.48 -3.34
CA ALA A 362 -14.01 8.70 -4.13
C ALA A 362 -13.99 8.44 -5.65
N GLN A 363 -13.16 7.49 -6.10
CA GLN A 363 -13.11 7.05 -7.49
C GLN A 363 -14.40 6.34 -7.92
N GLU A 364 -14.90 5.41 -7.12
CA GLU A 364 -16.13 4.67 -7.38
C GLU A 364 -17.36 5.60 -7.47
N ARG A 365 -17.42 6.67 -6.65
CA ARG A 365 -18.45 7.73 -6.75
C ARG A 365 -18.45 8.47 -8.08
N GLN A 366 -17.28 8.60 -8.69
CA GLN A 366 -17.08 9.37 -9.91
C GLN A 366 -17.12 8.50 -11.16
N GLU A 367 -17.14 7.17 -11.00
CA GLU A 367 -17.13 6.24 -12.12
C GLU A 367 -18.45 6.33 -12.90
N PRO A 368 -18.40 6.73 -14.19
CA PRO A 368 -19.61 6.89 -14.98
C PRO A 368 -20.20 5.52 -15.31
N LEU A 369 -21.48 5.33 -14.99
CA LEU A 369 -22.24 4.16 -15.45
C LEU A 369 -22.75 4.40 -16.89
N PRO A 370 -22.79 3.34 -17.73
CA PRO A 370 -23.43 3.43 -19.03
C PRO A 370 -24.88 3.91 -18.86
N PRO A 371 -25.35 4.86 -19.69
CA PRO A 371 -26.71 5.35 -19.57
C PRO A 371 -27.71 4.22 -19.90
N ALA A 372 -28.51 3.83 -18.90
CA ALA A 372 -29.63 2.90 -19.06
C ALA A 372 -30.94 3.59 -18.69
N THR A 373 -31.98 3.33 -19.47
CA THR A 373 -33.35 3.72 -19.13
C THR A 373 -33.92 2.82 -18.03
N THR A 374 -34.95 3.29 -17.31
CA THR A 374 -35.64 2.48 -16.29
C THR A 374 -36.14 1.15 -16.85
N GLU A 375 -36.62 1.12 -18.09
CA GLU A 375 -37.09 -0.11 -18.72
C GLU A 375 -35.95 -1.08 -19.05
N GLN A 376 -34.79 -0.58 -19.50
CA GLN A 376 -33.60 -1.42 -19.66
C GLN A 376 -33.11 -1.97 -18.32
N ALA A 377 -33.14 -1.14 -17.26
CA ALA A 377 -32.70 -1.54 -15.92
C ALA A 377 -33.64 -2.56 -15.24
N LYS A 378 -34.92 -2.61 -15.63
CA LYS A 378 -35.85 -3.66 -15.22
C LYS A 378 -35.55 -5.01 -15.88
N GLY A 379 -34.80 -5.06 -16.98
CA GLY A 379 -34.51 -6.31 -17.67
C GLY A 379 -35.77 -7.02 -18.18
N LEU A 380 -35.72 -8.36 -18.24
CA LEU A 380 -36.77 -9.19 -18.81
C LEU A 380 -37.66 -9.78 -17.71
N VAL A 381 -38.97 -9.57 -17.80
CA VAL A 381 -39.96 -10.23 -16.93
C VAL A 381 -40.44 -11.52 -17.58
N ILE A 382 -40.08 -12.64 -16.98
CA ILE A 382 -40.48 -13.99 -17.35
C ILE A 382 -41.76 -14.34 -16.58
N PRO A 383 -42.90 -14.57 -17.24
CA PRO A 383 -44.18 -14.92 -16.62
C PRO A 383 -44.23 -16.36 -16.08
N VAL A 384 -43.15 -16.80 -15.43
CA VAL A 384 -43.04 -18.08 -14.72
C VAL A 384 -42.65 -17.74 -13.27
N PRO A 385 -43.57 -17.88 -12.30
CA PRO A 385 -43.25 -17.62 -10.90
C PRO A 385 -42.51 -18.79 -10.27
N PHE A 386 -41.90 -18.55 -9.11
CA PHE A 386 -41.29 -19.59 -8.27
C PHE A 386 -40.21 -20.45 -8.97
N VAL A 387 -39.36 -19.80 -9.77
CA VAL A 387 -38.20 -20.44 -10.39
C VAL A 387 -37.09 -20.57 -9.35
N GLY A 388 -36.87 -21.80 -8.87
CA GLY A 388 -35.82 -22.09 -7.89
C GLY A 388 -34.43 -22.07 -8.48
N ARG A 389 -34.30 -22.49 -9.74
CA ARG A 389 -33.04 -22.42 -10.47
C ARG A 389 -33.27 -22.11 -11.94
N MET A 390 -32.44 -21.25 -12.50
CA MET A 390 -32.30 -21.07 -13.93
C MET A 390 -30.99 -21.73 -14.38
N VAL A 391 -31.08 -22.62 -15.38
CA VAL A 391 -29.93 -23.35 -15.93
C VAL A 391 -29.70 -22.87 -17.36
N PRO A 392 -28.63 -22.09 -17.61
CA PRO A 392 -28.27 -21.67 -18.96
C PRO A 392 -27.90 -22.87 -19.85
N THR A 393 -28.13 -22.73 -21.15
CA THR A 393 -27.67 -23.69 -22.17
C THR A 393 -26.52 -23.10 -22.99
N SER A 394 -25.95 -23.88 -23.91
CA SER A 394 -24.99 -23.38 -24.90
C SER A 394 -25.56 -22.27 -25.81
N ASP A 395 -26.87 -22.24 -26.02
CA ASP A 395 -27.57 -21.12 -26.66
C ASP A 395 -27.90 -20.05 -25.60
N PRO A 396 -27.35 -18.83 -25.69
CA PRO A 396 -27.57 -17.78 -24.70
C PRO A 396 -29.03 -17.30 -24.60
N GLN A 397 -29.86 -17.62 -25.60
CA GLN A 397 -31.30 -17.31 -25.63
C GLN A 397 -32.18 -18.43 -25.06
N ARG A 398 -31.58 -19.57 -24.68
CA ARG A 398 -32.27 -20.74 -24.15
C ARG A 398 -31.86 -20.99 -22.70
N VAL A 399 -32.85 -21.19 -21.85
CA VAL A 399 -32.64 -21.56 -20.45
C VAL A 399 -33.63 -22.64 -20.04
N PHE A 400 -33.24 -23.49 -19.10
CA PHE A 400 -34.18 -24.33 -18.36
C PHE A 400 -34.56 -23.66 -17.04
N LEU A 401 -35.86 -23.52 -16.80
CA LEU A 401 -36.42 -22.99 -15.57
C LEU A 401 -36.89 -24.16 -14.71
N LEU A 402 -36.30 -24.30 -13.52
CA LEU A 402 -36.71 -25.29 -12.53
C LEU A 402 -37.72 -24.65 -11.59
N LYS A 403 -38.99 -24.92 -11.84
CA LYS A 403 -40.11 -24.39 -11.05
C LYS A 403 -40.53 -25.43 -10.01
N ASN A 404 -40.54 -25.03 -8.75
CA ASN A 404 -40.86 -25.91 -7.62
C ASN A 404 -41.72 -25.17 -6.59
N TYR A 405 -43.04 -25.18 -6.76
CA TYR A 405 -43.95 -24.56 -5.79
C TYR A 405 -45.25 -25.33 -5.62
N ASP A 406 -46.10 -25.29 -6.64
CA ASP A 406 -47.36 -26.01 -6.83
C ASP A 406 -47.15 -27.39 -7.47
N GLN A 407 -46.14 -27.49 -8.32
CA GLN A 407 -45.70 -28.69 -9.01
C GLN A 407 -44.22 -28.57 -9.36
N ALA A 408 -43.58 -29.72 -9.60
CA ALA A 408 -42.19 -29.82 -10.00
C ALA A 408 -42.10 -29.81 -11.54
N GLN A 409 -41.54 -28.74 -12.11
CA GLN A 409 -41.46 -28.56 -13.56
C GLN A 409 -40.04 -28.22 -14.03
N ILE A 410 -39.68 -28.78 -15.18
CA ILE A 410 -38.52 -28.35 -15.97
C ILE A 410 -39.05 -27.74 -17.26
N ILE A 411 -38.93 -26.42 -17.39
CA ILE A 411 -39.47 -25.68 -18.52
C ILE A 411 -38.31 -25.19 -19.38
N GLU A 412 -38.25 -25.61 -20.64
CA GLU A 412 -37.33 -25.02 -21.62
C GLU A 412 -37.93 -23.69 -22.10
N TYR A 413 -37.17 -22.61 -22.00
CA TYR A 413 -37.66 -21.25 -22.19
C TYR A 413 -36.86 -20.47 -23.23
N ASP A 414 -37.56 -19.72 -24.08
CA ASP A 414 -37.00 -18.80 -25.06
C ASP A 414 -36.94 -17.39 -24.47
N LEU A 415 -35.74 -16.90 -24.19
CA LEU A 415 -35.56 -15.54 -23.67
C LEU A 415 -35.88 -14.47 -24.74
N ALA A 416 -35.61 -14.74 -26.01
CA ALA A 416 -35.84 -13.79 -27.09
C ALA A 416 -37.34 -13.62 -27.41
N ARG A 417 -38.10 -14.72 -27.36
CA ARG A 417 -39.56 -14.71 -27.56
C ARG A 417 -40.35 -14.45 -26.28
N ASN A 418 -39.68 -14.48 -25.12
CA ASN A 418 -40.29 -14.47 -23.80
C ASN A 418 -41.46 -15.47 -23.68
N ALA A 419 -41.19 -16.72 -24.09
CA ALA A 419 -42.19 -17.78 -24.11
C ALA A 419 -41.58 -19.16 -23.82
N PRO A 420 -42.32 -20.08 -23.18
CA PRO A 420 -41.88 -21.46 -23.03
C PRO A 420 -41.81 -22.14 -24.40
N VAL A 421 -40.73 -22.88 -24.64
CA VAL A 421 -40.60 -23.78 -25.80
C VAL A 421 -41.43 -25.03 -25.57
N ARG A 422 -41.26 -25.62 -24.38
CA ARG A 422 -41.94 -26.83 -23.91
C ARG A 422 -41.70 -27.04 -22.43
N THR A 423 -42.53 -27.87 -21.82
CA THR A 423 -42.33 -28.39 -20.47
C THR A 423 -41.78 -29.81 -20.58
N LEU A 424 -40.51 -30.01 -20.22
CA LEU A 424 -39.81 -31.29 -20.33
C LEU A 424 -40.26 -32.28 -19.26
N ILE A 425 -40.45 -31.79 -18.05
CA ILE A 425 -40.96 -32.55 -16.90
C ILE A 425 -42.10 -31.76 -16.30
N ASP A 426 -43.21 -32.44 -16.03
CA ASP A 426 -44.36 -31.89 -15.33
C ASP A 426 -44.86 -32.91 -14.31
N HIS A 427 -44.51 -32.70 -13.05
CA HIS A 427 -44.81 -33.65 -11.97
C HIS A 427 -45.59 -32.96 -10.83
N PRO A 428 -46.90 -33.22 -10.69
CA PRO A 428 -47.71 -32.62 -9.64
C PRO A 428 -47.38 -33.22 -8.28
N TYR A 429 -47.38 -32.39 -7.23
CA TYR A 429 -47.27 -32.90 -5.87
C TYR A 429 -48.60 -33.56 -5.46
N ALA A 430 -48.54 -34.75 -4.88
CA ALA A 430 -49.74 -35.45 -4.41
C ALA A 430 -50.38 -34.71 -3.22
N GLY A 431 -51.68 -34.41 -3.29
CA GLY A 431 -52.50 -34.08 -2.11
C GLY A 431 -52.89 -32.61 -1.86
N ASN A 432 -52.78 -31.70 -2.83
CA ASN A 432 -53.19 -30.27 -2.67
C ASN A 432 -52.46 -29.50 -1.54
N ASP A 433 -51.34 -30.00 -1.00
CA ASP A 433 -50.55 -29.30 0.00
C ASP A 433 -49.71 -28.18 -0.64
N LEU A 434 -50.39 -27.04 -0.72
CA LEU A 434 -49.89 -25.68 -0.86
C LEU A 434 -48.74 -25.41 0.16
N TRP A 435 -47.64 -24.77 -0.29
CA TRP A 435 -46.53 -24.18 0.51
C TRP A 435 -45.30 -25.04 0.83
N GLY A 436 -44.79 -25.83 -0.12
CA GLY A 436 -43.50 -26.51 0.08
C GLY A 436 -43.55 -27.41 1.31
N CYS A 437 -44.43 -28.40 1.25
CA CYS A 437 -44.31 -29.67 1.96
C CYS A 437 -43.93 -29.61 3.46
N PRO A 438 -44.91 -29.33 4.33
CA PRO A 438 -44.72 -29.16 5.77
C PRO A 438 -44.50 -30.49 6.54
N MET A 439 -44.44 -31.63 5.85
CA MET A 439 -44.30 -32.96 6.45
C MET A 439 -42.94 -33.58 6.11
N GLN A 440 -42.37 -34.34 7.06
CA GLN A 440 -41.13 -35.12 6.86
C GLN A 440 -41.12 -35.98 5.59
N GLN A 441 -42.32 -36.37 5.13
CA GLN A 441 -42.54 -37.26 4.00
C GLN A 441 -42.25 -36.62 2.64
N CYS A 442 -42.12 -35.30 2.58
CA CYS A 442 -41.90 -34.56 1.35
C CYS A 442 -40.48 -34.02 1.15
N PHE A 443 -39.66 -33.99 2.20
CA PHE A 443 -38.28 -33.52 2.05
C PHE A 443 -37.57 -34.38 1.01
N GLY A 444 -36.89 -33.73 0.06
CA GLY A 444 -36.20 -34.38 -1.05
C GLY A 444 -37.04 -34.57 -2.31
N VAL A 445 -38.17 -33.85 -2.46
CA VAL A 445 -39.04 -33.89 -3.64
C VAL A 445 -39.15 -32.49 -4.25
N GLY A 446 -39.01 -32.41 -5.58
CA GLY A 446 -38.98 -31.15 -6.34
C GLY A 446 -37.62 -30.99 -7.03
N VAL A 447 -37.61 -30.50 -8.26
CA VAL A 447 -36.43 -30.44 -9.13
C VAL A 447 -35.40 -29.44 -8.61
N SER A 448 -34.59 -29.81 -7.62
CA SER A 448 -33.70 -28.87 -6.93
C SER A 448 -32.55 -28.38 -7.79
N ASP A 449 -32.11 -29.21 -8.74
CA ASP A 449 -31.04 -28.92 -9.67
C ASP A 449 -31.16 -29.71 -10.98
N LEU A 450 -30.55 -29.18 -12.03
CA LEU A 450 -30.36 -29.78 -13.33
C LEU A 450 -28.95 -29.48 -13.83
N GLN A 451 -28.15 -30.53 -14.03
CA GLN A 451 -26.86 -30.45 -14.70
C GLN A 451 -27.01 -30.97 -16.14
N LEU A 452 -26.66 -30.13 -17.13
CA LEU A 452 -26.76 -30.48 -18.53
C LEU A 452 -25.51 -31.23 -19.02
N ASP A 453 -25.73 -32.18 -19.92
CA ASP A 453 -24.76 -32.84 -20.79
C ASP A 453 -25.26 -32.75 -22.23
N GLU A 454 -25.24 -31.52 -22.76
CA GLU A 454 -25.80 -31.20 -24.08
C GLU A 454 -25.15 -32.00 -25.21
N ALA A 455 -23.85 -32.30 -25.08
CA ALA A 455 -23.10 -33.08 -26.07
C ALA A 455 -23.69 -34.48 -26.28
N ASN A 456 -24.24 -35.07 -25.23
CA ASN A 456 -24.89 -36.39 -25.27
C ASN A 456 -26.43 -36.29 -25.29
N GLY A 457 -27.00 -35.08 -25.27
CA GLY A 457 -28.44 -34.87 -25.20
C GLY A 457 -29.06 -35.32 -23.87
N LYS A 458 -28.30 -35.30 -22.77
CA LYS A 458 -28.72 -35.82 -21.46
C LYS A 458 -28.75 -34.74 -20.38
N GLY A 459 -29.61 -34.94 -19.39
CA GLY A 459 -29.72 -34.09 -18.21
C GLY A 459 -29.67 -34.93 -16.94
N TYR A 460 -29.05 -34.40 -15.89
CA TYR A 460 -29.01 -35.02 -14.57
C TYR A 460 -29.82 -34.16 -13.63
N VAL A 461 -30.81 -34.77 -12.98
CA VAL A 461 -31.82 -34.08 -12.19
C VAL A 461 -31.79 -34.60 -10.77
N SER A 462 -31.77 -33.68 -9.80
CA SER A 462 -31.88 -34.02 -8.39
C SER A 462 -33.32 -33.89 -7.92
N SER A 463 -33.72 -34.82 -7.04
CA SER A 463 -35.00 -34.78 -6.32
C SER A 463 -36.25 -34.82 -7.24
N LEU A 464 -36.10 -35.31 -8.48
CA LEU A 464 -37.22 -35.66 -9.36
C LEU A 464 -38.06 -36.80 -8.73
N VAL A 465 -37.36 -37.78 -8.18
CA VAL A 465 -37.89 -38.79 -7.26
C VAL A 465 -37.30 -38.52 -5.89
N LYS A 466 -38.09 -38.79 -4.84
CA LYS A 466 -37.71 -38.51 -3.46
C LYS A 466 -36.31 -39.03 -3.11
N GLY A 467 -35.40 -38.12 -2.76
CA GLY A 467 -34.05 -38.46 -2.29
C GLY A 467 -33.14 -39.09 -3.36
N ALA A 468 -33.49 -38.92 -4.63
CA ALA A 468 -32.83 -39.59 -5.74
C ALA A 468 -32.25 -38.62 -6.77
N LEU A 469 -31.26 -39.14 -7.49
CA LEU A 469 -30.75 -38.55 -8.73
C LEU A 469 -31.32 -39.33 -9.91
N SER A 470 -31.66 -38.63 -10.98
CA SER A 470 -32.15 -39.24 -12.20
C SER A 470 -31.40 -38.69 -13.41
N ARG A 471 -31.09 -39.56 -14.37
CA ARG A 471 -30.67 -39.14 -15.72
C ARG A 471 -31.88 -39.14 -16.62
N ILE A 472 -32.04 -38.07 -17.38
CA ILE A 472 -33.13 -37.89 -18.33
C ILE A 472 -32.59 -37.63 -19.74
N ASP A 473 -33.39 -38.01 -20.73
CA ASP A 473 -33.21 -37.58 -22.10
C ASP A 473 -33.73 -36.15 -22.29
N LEU A 474 -32.89 -35.23 -22.77
CA LEU A 474 -33.29 -33.83 -22.95
C LEU A 474 -34.27 -33.64 -24.13
N ALA A 475 -34.37 -34.60 -25.05
CA ALA A 475 -35.29 -34.49 -26.18
C ALA A 475 -36.70 -34.98 -25.81
N SER A 476 -36.82 -36.06 -25.05
CA SER A 476 -38.12 -36.67 -24.71
C SER A 476 -38.59 -36.40 -23.27
N GLY A 477 -37.69 -36.10 -22.35
CA GLY A 477 -37.96 -36.06 -20.91
C GLY A 477 -38.02 -37.45 -20.25
N SER A 478 -37.75 -38.53 -20.99
CA SER A 478 -37.78 -39.89 -20.44
C SER A 478 -36.64 -40.09 -19.45
N ILE A 479 -36.93 -40.78 -18.35
CA ILE A 479 -35.94 -41.16 -17.34
C ILE A 479 -35.17 -42.39 -17.83
N ASP A 480 -33.85 -42.26 -17.97
CA ASP A 480 -32.95 -43.36 -18.32
C ASP A 480 -32.67 -44.23 -17.10
N TRP A 481 -32.38 -43.60 -15.95
CA TRP A 481 -32.20 -44.26 -14.67
C TRP A 481 -32.51 -43.33 -13.50
N THR A 482 -32.82 -43.94 -12.35
CA THR A 482 -32.99 -43.25 -11.06
C THR A 482 -32.23 -44.02 -9.97
N THR A 483 -31.45 -43.30 -9.17
CA THR A 483 -30.67 -43.86 -8.05
C THR A 483 -30.96 -43.06 -6.79
N VAL A 484 -31.41 -43.73 -5.73
CA VAL A 484 -31.61 -43.11 -4.40
C VAL A 484 -30.25 -42.90 -3.74
N THR A 485 -29.92 -41.66 -3.39
CA THR A 485 -28.57 -41.26 -2.92
C THR A 485 -28.56 -40.73 -1.48
N GLY A 486 -29.68 -40.18 -1.01
CA GLY A 486 -29.79 -39.59 0.31
C GLY A 486 -31.17 -38.98 0.55
N LYS A 487 -31.25 -38.00 1.45
CA LYS A 487 -32.50 -37.35 1.83
C LYS A 487 -32.85 -36.16 0.95
N PHE A 488 -31.88 -35.34 0.57
CA PHE A 488 -32.13 -34.13 -0.21
C PHE A 488 -30.91 -33.78 -1.08
N PRO A 489 -30.72 -34.45 -2.23
CA PRO A 489 -29.72 -34.02 -3.20
C PRO A 489 -30.07 -32.62 -3.73
N SER A 490 -29.11 -31.69 -3.70
CA SER A 490 -29.36 -30.25 -3.94
C SER A 490 -28.47 -29.58 -4.98
N ARG A 491 -27.20 -29.98 -5.13
CA ARG A 491 -26.29 -29.43 -6.15
C ARG A 491 -25.64 -30.55 -6.94
N LEU A 492 -25.62 -30.41 -8.25
CA LEU A 492 -25.07 -31.36 -9.21
C LEU A 492 -23.88 -30.75 -9.95
N LEU A 493 -22.91 -31.60 -10.26
CA LEU A 493 -21.77 -31.24 -11.09
C LEU A 493 -21.32 -32.48 -11.86
N LEU A 494 -21.10 -32.34 -13.17
CA LEU A 494 -20.70 -33.43 -14.05
C LEU A 494 -19.26 -33.20 -14.55
N ARG A 495 -18.40 -34.22 -14.44
CA ARG A 495 -17.06 -34.19 -15.04
C ARG A 495 -16.52 -35.60 -15.24
N ASP A 496 -15.88 -35.84 -16.38
CA ASP A 496 -15.17 -37.09 -16.71
C ASP A 496 -16.03 -38.36 -16.47
N GLY A 497 -17.30 -38.30 -16.88
CA GLY A 497 -18.25 -39.42 -16.72
C GLY A 497 -18.71 -39.67 -15.28
N ARG A 498 -18.41 -38.76 -14.35
CA ARG A 498 -18.83 -38.85 -12.95
C ARG A 498 -19.78 -37.70 -12.60
N LEU A 499 -20.88 -38.05 -11.97
CA LEU A 499 -21.85 -37.11 -11.43
C LEU A 499 -21.62 -36.93 -9.93
N TYR A 500 -21.25 -35.73 -9.52
CA TYR A 500 -21.09 -35.31 -8.14
C TYR A 500 -22.39 -34.67 -7.68
N SER A 501 -22.84 -35.04 -6.49
CA SER A 501 -24.06 -34.49 -5.89
C SER A 501 -23.82 -34.17 -4.43
N LEU A 502 -24.11 -32.92 -4.05
CA LEU A 502 -24.19 -32.53 -2.65
C LEU A 502 -25.58 -32.91 -2.12
N ASP A 503 -25.64 -33.61 -0.99
CA ASP A 503 -26.87 -33.86 -0.25
C ASP A 503 -26.90 -32.95 0.98
N ARG A 504 -27.89 -32.06 0.98
CA ARG A 504 -28.04 -31.03 2.01
C ARG A 504 -28.39 -31.63 3.36
N ALA A 505 -29.36 -32.54 3.38
CA ALA A 505 -29.96 -33.04 4.61
C ALA A 505 -29.12 -34.17 5.24
N ASP A 506 -28.34 -34.88 4.44
CA ASP A 506 -27.39 -35.89 4.92
C ASP A 506 -25.97 -35.33 5.13
N SER A 507 -25.72 -34.05 4.78
CA SER A 507 -24.39 -33.42 4.79
C SER A 507 -23.33 -34.33 4.13
N SER A 508 -23.57 -34.73 2.89
CA SER A 508 -22.69 -35.69 2.21
C SER A 508 -22.48 -35.34 0.74
N LEU A 509 -21.35 -35.76 0.19
CA LEU A 509 -21.05 -35.71 -1.23
C LEU A 509 -21.18 -37.13 -1.80
N VAL A 510 -22.08 -37.31 -2.76
CA VAL A 510 -22.29 -38.56 -3.48
C VAL A 510 -21.68 -38.46 -4.87
N ILE A 511 -21.00 -39.52 -5.30
CA ILE A 511 -20.40 -39.63 -6.63
C ILE A 511 -21.01 -40.85 -7.32
N LEU A 512 -21.69 -40.63 -8.45
CA LEU A 512 -22.25 -41.68 -9.30
C LEU A 512 -21.48 -41.77 -10.61
N ASP A 513 -21.49 -42.97 -11.20
CA ASP A 513 -21.22 -43.16 -12.61
C ASP A 513 -22.36 -42.50 -13.42
N ALA A 514 -22.00 -41.57 -14.29
CA ALA A 514 -22.98 -40.75 -15.00
C ALA A 514 -23.72 -41.54 -16.10
N GLU A 515 -23.17 -42.67 -16.56
CA GLU A 515 -23.78 -43.46 -17.62
C GLU A 515 -24.88 -44.36 -17.06
N ASN A 516 -24.57 -45.12 -16.00
CA ASN A 516 -25.44 -46.17 -15.46
C ASN A 516 -26.01 -45.87 -14.05
N GLY A 517 -25.64 -44.74 -13.44
CA GLY A 517 -26.17 -44.32 -12.14
C GLY A 517 -25.64 -45.12 -10.95
N LYS A 518 -24.61 -45.95 -11.12
CA LYS A 518 -24.01 -46.74 -10.04
C LYS A 518 -23.28 -45.84 -9.05
N LEU A 519 -23.51 -46.09 -7.76
CA LEU A 519 -22.78 -45.42 -6.68
C LEU A 519 -21.29 -45.79 -6.73
N LEU A 520 -20.43 -44.77 -6.88
CA LEU A 520 -18.98 -44.91 -6.87
C LEU A 520 -18.39 -44.57 -5.50
N ALA A 521 -18.87 -43.49 -4.87
CA ALA A 521 -18.44 -43.07 -3.54
C ALA A 521 -19.51 -42.24 -2.82
N LYS A 522 -19.47 -42.25 -1.49
CA LYS A 522 -20.21 -41.33 -0.62
C LYS A 522 -19.25 -40.84 0.46
N VAL A 523 -18.99 -39.54 0.47
CA VAL A 523 -18.10 -38.86 1.41
C VAL A 523 -18.97 -38.10 2.41
N GLN A 524 -18.81 -38.40 3.71
CA GLN A 524 -19.50 -37.66 4.75
C GLN A 524 -18.80 -36.31 4.97
N LEU A 525 -19.56 -35.21 4.97
CA LEU A 525 -19.06 -33.88 5.27
C LEU A 525 -19.24 -33.58 6.76
N PRO A 526 -18.37 -32.73 7.34
CA PRO A 526 -18.52 -32.28 8.73
C PRO A 526 -19.78 -31.41 8.89
N GLY A 527 -20.35 -31.43 10.10
CA GLY A 527 -21.57 -30.70 10.45
C GLY A 527 -22.86 -31.48 10.19
N GLU A 528 -23.94 -31.06 10.83
CA GLU A 528 -25.27 -31.65 10.60
C GLU A 528 -25.89 -31.09 9.32
N GLY A 529 -26.59 -31.96 8.58
CA GLY A 529 -27.31 -31.55 7.38
C GLY A 529 -28.53 -30.70 7.70
N ASP A 530 -28.85 -29.77 6.81
CA ASP A 530 -29.95 -28.84 6.97
C ASP A 530 -31.18 -29.30 6.18
N TYR A 531 -32.24 -29.63 6.90
CA TYR A 531 -33.50 -30.09 6.33
C TYR A 531 -34.63 -29.08 6.48
N TRP A 532 -34.37 -27.90 7.06
CA TRP A 532 -35.41 -26.91 7.39
C TRP A 532 -35.65 -25.88 6.29
N HIS A 533 -34.65 -25.63 5.44
CA HIS A 533 -34.78 -24.63 4.39
C HIS A 533 -35.46 -25.20 3.13
N ARG A 534 -36.54 -24.54 2.72
CA ARG A 534 -37.42 -24.99 1.61
C ARG A 534 -36.88 -24.66 0.21
N TRP A 535 -35.78 -23.91 0.12
CA TRP A 535 -35.17 -23.42 -1.13
C TRP A 535 -33.65 -23.62 -1.10
N PRO A 536 -32.93 -23.58 -2.25
CA PRO A 536 -31.48 -23.40 -2.30
C PRO A 536 -31.02 -22.28 -1.36
N THR A 537 -30.11 -22.58 -0.43
CA THR A 537 -29.60 -21.66 0.60
C THR A 537 -28.25 -21.07 0.23
N GLY A 538 -27.83 -21.30 -1.02
CA GLY A 538 -26.54 -20.85 -1.54
C GLY A 538 -25.46 -21.92 -1.45
N GLU A 539 -25.85 -23.21 -1.37
CA GLU A 539 -24.89 -24.29 -1.45
C GLU A 539 -24.08 -24.19 -2.75
N THR A 540 -22.78 -24.47 -2.64
CA THR A 540 -21.84 -24.40 -3.76
C THR A 540 -21.19 -25.76 -3.96
N LEU A 541 -21.12 -26.17 -5.22
CA LEU A 541 -20.38 -27.35 -5.67
C LEU A 541 -19.66 -26.95 -6.97
N GLN A 542 -18.35 -26.78 -6.92
CA GLN A 542 -17.55 -26.32 -8.06
C GLN A 542 -16.15 -26.92 -8.06
N PHE A 543 -15.55 -27.12 -9.24
CA PHE A 543 -14.13 -27.50 -9.32
C PHE A 543 -13.21 -26.30 -9.06
N SER A 544 -12.00 -26.58 -8.58
CA SER A 544 -10.91 -25.61 -8.63
C SER A 544 -10.57 -25.25 -10.08
N SER A 545 -10.00 -24.07 -10.29
CA SER A 545 -9.51 -23.62 -11.60
C SER A 545 -8.49 -24.59 -12.21
N GLN A 546 -7.69 -25.26 -11.39
CA GLN A 546 -6.71 -26.28 -11.81
C GLN A 546 -7.35 -27.66 -12.04
N GLY A 547 -8.57 -27.88 -11.53
CA GLY A 547 -9.29 -29.15 -11.63
C GLY A 547 -8.76 -30.28 -10.75
N ASP A 548 -7.92 -29.96 -9.77
CA ASP A 548 -7.33 -30.88 -8.79
C ASP A 548 -8.17 -31.03 -7.51
N ALA A 549 -9.13 -30.14 -7.29
CA ALA A 549 -9.94 -30.07 -6.08
C ALA A 549 -11.39 -29.69 -6.36
N LEU A 550 -12.24 -29.92 -5.36
CA LEU A 550 -13.65 -29.61 -5.34
C LEU A 550 -13.94 -28.67 -4.17
N TYR A 551 -14.52 -27.52 -4.45
CA TYR A 551 -15.00 -26.59 -3.44
C TYR A 551 -16.47 -26.86 -3.14
N LEU A 552 -16.74 -27.07 -1.86
CA LEU A 552 -18.01 -27.52 -1.32
C LEU A 552 -18.48 -26.55 -0.24
N LEU A 553 -19.69 -26.03 -0.37
CA LEU A 553 -20.38 -25.30 0.69
C LEU A 553 -21.71 -26.01 0.97
N PRO A 554 -21.77 -26.88 2.01
CA PRO A 554 -23.04 -27.43 2.47
C PRO A 554 -23.90 -26.35 3.14
N SER A 555 -25.23 -26.50 3.10
CA SER A 555 -26.15 -25.51 3.70
C SER A 555 -25.89 -25.36 5.19
N GLY A 556 -25.60 -24.14 5.64
CA GLY A 556 -25.35 -23.84 7.05
C GLY A 556 -24.06 -24.42 7.63
N GLY A 557 -23.20 -25.02 6.80
CA GLY A 557 -21.92 -25.59 7.21
C GLY A 557 -20.71 -24.73 6.85
N GLN A 558 -19.52 -25.26 7.11
CA GLN A 558 -18.26 -24.60 6.79
C GLN A 558 -17.92 -24.74 5.30
N PRO A 559 -17.34 -23.71 4.65
CA PRO A 559 -16.73 -23.84 3.32
C PRO A 559 -15.55 -24.80 3.34
N LEU A 560 -15.55 -25.78 2.43
CA LEU A 560 -14.55 -26.84 2.35
C LEU A 560 -13.92 -26.90 0.96
N ARG A 561 -12.65 -27.29 0.94
CA ARG A 561 -11.94 -27.79 -0.24
C ARG A 561 -11.69 -29.28 -0.06
N MET A 562 -12.09 -30.09 -1.02
CA MET A 562 -11.78 -31.51 -1.10
C MET A 562 -10.73 -31.74 -2.19
N ASP A 563 -9.59 -32.32 -1.82
CA ASP A 563 -8.60 -32.77 -2.78
C ASP A 563 -9.13 -34.01 -3.54
N LEU A 564 -9.11 -34.00 -4.89
CA LEU A 564 -9.73 -35.09 -5.66
C LEU A 564 -8.92 -36.40 -5.63
N ALA A 565 -7.61 -36.33 -5.37
CA ALA A 565 -6.74 -37.51 -5.34
C ALA A 565 -6.81 -38.25 -4.00
N SER A 566 -6.74 -37.50 -2.90
CA SER A 566 -6.73 -38.03 -1.53
C SER A 566 -8.10 -38.02 -0.85
N GLN A 567 -9.08 -37.28 -1.39
CA GLN A 567 -10.37 -37.00 -0.76
C GLN A 567 -10.26 -36.28 0.60
N ALA A 568 -9.10 -35.70 0.90
CA ALA A 568 -8.89 -34.93 2.11
C ALA A 568 -9.72 -33.65 2.09
N LEU A 569 -10.42 -33.37 3.20
CA LEU A 569 -11.23 -32.16 3.39
C LEU A 569 -10.45 -31.14 4.21
N THR A 570 -10.36 -29.92 3.70
CA THR A 570 -9.73 -28.78 4.38
C THR A 570 -10.68 -27.59 4.41
N PRO A 571 -10.94 -26.98 5.58
CA PRO A 571 -11.67 -25.72 5.66
C PRO A 571 -10.99 -24.60 4.87
N VAL A 572 -11.78 -23.80 4.17
CA VAL A 572 -11.30 -22.61 3.42
C VAL A 572 -11.94 -21.30 3.87
N GLY A 573 -12.85 -21.39 4.85
CA GLY A 573 -13.53 -20.25 5.44
C GLY A 573 -14.12 -20.61 6.81
N ASP A 574 -14.78 -19.63 7.41
CA ASP A 574 -15.48 -19.79 8.68
C ASP A 574 -16.91 -20.27 8.44
N GLU A 575 -17.55 -20.80 9.49
CA GLU A 575 -18.97 -21.14 9.45
C GLU A 575 -19.83 -19.89 9.16
N GLY A 576 -21.02 -20.14 8.58
CA GLY A 576 -21.98 -19.07 8.27
C GLY A 576 -21.81 -18.42 6.90
N ALA A 577 -20.88 -18.91 6.07
CA ALA A 577 -20.84 -18.56 4.65
C ALA A 577 -22.16 -18.95 3.97
N ARG A 578 -22.73 -18.03 3.20
CA ARG A 578 -23.99 -18.20 2.48
C ARG A 578 -23.77 -18.65 1.05
N GLN A 579 -22.73 -18.15 0.39
CA GLN A 579 -22.33 -18.56 -0.97
C GLN A 579 -20.82 -18.58 -1.08
N MET A 580 -20.34 -19.33 -2.07
CA MET A 580 -18.94 -19.40 -2.45
C MET A 580 -18.85 -19.49 -3.97
N GLY A 581 -17.78 -18.95 -4.55
CA GLY A 581 -17.48 -19.04 -5.96
C GLY A 581 -16.06 -18.64 -6.27
N HIS A 582 -15.72 -18.56 -7.55
CA HIS A 582 -14.47 -17.95 -8.00
C HIS A 582 -14.77 -16.66 -8.76
N ASP A 583 -13.84 -15.72 -8.72
CA ASP A 583 -13.90 -14.53 -9.56
C ASP A 583 -13.36 -14.77 -10.97
N GLY A 584 -13.39 -13.74 -11.82
CA GLY A 584 -12.85 -13.80 -13.19
C GLY A 584 -11.34 -14.10 -13.28
N GLN A 585 -10.60 -14.06 -12.17
CA GLN A 585 -9.18 -14.43 -12.08
C GLN A 585 -8.97 -15.83 -11.49
N GLY A 586 -10.05 -16.51 -11.09
CA GLY A 586 -10.00 -17.84 -10.48
C GLY A 586 -9.70 -17.84 -8.98
N ARG A 587 -9.76 -16.68 -8.30
CA ARG A 587 -9.58 -16.57 -6.84
C ARG A 587 -10.87 -16.90 -6.12
N LEU A 588 -10.76 -17.58 -4.98
CA LEU A 588 -11.93 -17.95 -4.17
C LEU A 588 -12.55 -16.72 -3.48
N TRP A 589 -13.88 -16.59 -3.54
CA TRP A 589 -14.64 -15.65 -2.72
C TRP A 589 -15.68 -16.38 -1.87
N LEU A 590 -15.93 -15.83 -0.68
CA LEU A 590 -16.92 -16.30 0.29
C LEU A 590 -17.86 -15.15 0.64
N LEU A 591 -19.15 -15.34 0.40
CA LEU A 591 -20.18 -14.38 0.74
C LEU A 591 -20.82 -14.77 2.08
N TYR A 592 -20.75 -13.88 3.04
CA TYR A 592 -21.42 -13.96 4.33
C TYR A 592 -22.58 -12.98 4.40
N GLU A 593 -23.33 -13.09 5.49
CA GLU A 593 -24.45 -12.20 5.78
C GLU A 593 -24.01 -10.75 6.03
N ASP A 594 -22.78 -10.56 6.52
CA ASP A 594 -22.16 -9.28 6.91
C ASP A 594 -21.09 -8.79 5.92
N GLY A 595 -20.71 -9.59 4.91
CA GLY A 595 -19.80 -9.12 3.86
C GLY A 595 -19.21 -10.22 2.98
N VAL A 596 -18.40 -9.81 2.00
CA VAL A 596 -17.61 -10.73 1.17
C VAL A 596 -16.18 -10.80 1.68
N PHE A 597 -15.60 -12.00 1.62
CA PHE A 597 -14.24 -12.31 2.04
C PHE A 597 -13.49 -13.05 0.93
N TYR A 598 -12.23 -12.67 0.72
CA TYR A 598 -11.29 -13.31 -0.21
C TYR A 598 -10.13 -13.96 0.55
N PRO A 599 -10.16 -15.29 0.79
CA PRO A 599 -9.15 -15.98 1.60
C PRO A 599 -7.71 -15.82 1.11
N GLU A 600 -7.52 -15.65 -0.20
CA GLU A 600 -6.19 -15.53 -0.82
C GLU A 600 -5.61 -14.11 -0.77
N LEU A 601 -6.47 -13.10 -0.67
CA LEU A 601 -6.07 -11.68 -0.70
C LEU A 601 -5.97 -11.08 0.69
N ASP A 602 -6.71 -11.65 1.65
CA ASP A 602 -6.86 -11.07 2.96
C ASP A 602 -6.55 -12.08 4.07
N ALA A 603 -5.28 -12.09 4.50
CA ALA A 603 -4.85 -12.84 5.66
C ALA A 603 -5.54 -12.38 6.96
N ARG A 604 -6.16 -11.19 6.97
CA ARG A 604 -6.82 -10.56 8.13
C ARG A 604 -8.29 -10.95 8.28
N ARG A 605 -8.85 -11.72 7.33
CA ARG A 605 -10.23 -12.27 7.36
C ARG A 605 -11.34 -11.23 7.43
N GLU A 606 -11.13 -10.07 6.83
CA GLU A 606 -12.08 -8.97 6.86
C GLU A 606 -13.17 -9.15 5.83
N ARG A 607 -14.34 -8.60 6.16
CA ARG A 607 -15.54 -8.68 5.34
C ARG A 607 -15.95 -7.28 4.94
N VAL A 608 -16.16 -7.08 3.64
CA VAL A 608 -16.63 -5.79 3.11
C VAL A 608 -18.11 -5.64 3.43
N PHE A 609 -18.46 -4.68 4.29
CA PHE A 609 -19.83 -4.47 4.76
C PHE A 609 -20.64 -3.63 3.76
N TYR A 610 -21.86 -4.08 3.42
CA TYR A 610 -22.57 -3.59 2.22
C TYR A 610 -24.07 -3.31 2.40
N ARG A 611 -24.65 -3.61 3.57
CA ARG A 611 -26.10 -3.51 3.80
C ARG A 611 -26.43 -3.09 5.23
N MET A 612 -27.59 -2.48 5.42
CA MET A 612 -28.10 -2.17 6.77
C MET A 612 -28.46 -3.44 7.56
N GLU A 613 -28.26 -3.40 8.88
CA GLU A 613 -28.65 -4.49 9.77
C GLU A 613 -30.18 -4.58 9.86
N ARG A 614 -30.75 -5.77 9.62
CA ARG A 614 -32.20 -6.01 9.77
C ARG A 614 -32.49 -6.76 11.07
N PRO A 615 -33.55 -6.37 11.82
CA PRO A 615 -33.89 -6.98 13.11
C PRO A 615 -34.40 -8.44 13.03
N SER A 616 -34.48 -9.04 11.84
CA SER A 616 -34.88 -10.44 11.66
C SER A 616 -33.95 -11.11 10.65
N PRO A 617 -33.36 -12.28 10.97
CA PRO A 617 -32.53 -13.01 10.03
C PRO A 617 -33.36 -13.34 8.79
N ALA A 618 -32.90 -12.90 7.62
CA ALA A 618 -33.56 -13.22 6.37
C ALA A 618 -33.55 -14.75 6.21
N ARG A 619 -34.73 -15.37 6.21
CA ARG A 619 -34.88 -16.83 6.01
C ARG A 619 -34.53 -17.29 4.58
N TYR A 620 -34.22 -16.35 3.69
CA TYR A 620 -34.00 -16.57 2.26
C TYR A 620 -32.70 -15.90 1.80
N VAL A 621 -32.11 -16.46 0.74
CA VAL A 621 -30.94 -15.90 0.06
C VAL A 621 -31.37 -14.65 -0.70
N ASN A 622 -31.27 -13.51 -0.01
CA ASN A 622 -31.57 -12.20 -0.55
C ASN A 622 -30.30 -11.48 -1.04
N THR A 623 -29.18 -12.21 -1.08
CA THR A 623 -27.86 -11.67 -1.43
C THR A 623 -27.14 -12.65 -2.35
N THR A 624 -26.41 -12.10 -3.32
CA THR A 624 -25.53 -12.89 -4.18
C THR A 624 -24.33 -12.03 -4.57
N PHE A 625 -23.32 -12.67 -5.14
CA PHE A 625 -22.09 -12.02 -5.52
C PHE A 625 -21.78 -12.29 -6.98
N ILE A 626 -21.37 -11.23 -7.69
CA ILE A 626 -20.98 -11.32 -9.10
C ILE A 626 -19.64 -10.64 -9.27
N ASP A 627 -18.67 -11.38 -9.78
CA ASP A 627 -17.41 -10.82 -10.27
C ASP A 627 -17.05 -11.44 -11.62
N ARG A 628 -17.45 -10.75 -12.70
CA ARG A 628 -17.26 -11.22 -14.08
C ARG A 628 -15.79 -11.18 -14.51
N ASP A 629 -15.11 -10.08 -14.22
CA ASP A 629 -13.81 -9.74 -14.82
C ASP A 629 -12.69 -9.55 -13.76
N GLY A 630 -12.98 -9.75 -12.48
CA GLY A 630 -12.06 -9.50 -11.36
C GLY A 630 -11.84 -8.01 -11.06
N ARG A 631 -12.55 -7.11 -11.76
CA ARG A 631 -12.29 -5.66 -11.75
C ARG A 631 -13.25 -4.86 -10.87
N GLN A 632 -14.53 -5.22 -10.90
CA GLN A 632 -15.58 -4.53 -10.15
C GLN A 632 -16.55 -5.59 -9.61
N PRO A 633 -16.15 -6.33 -8.57
CA PRO A 633 -17.02 -7.24 -7.88
C PRO A 633 -18.25 -6.50 -7.34
N LEU A 634 -19.43 -7.09 -7.47
CA LEU A 634 -20.68 -6.54 -7.00
C LEU A 634 -21.34 -7.48 -5.99
N ILE A 635 -21.67 -6.93 -4.83
CA ILE A 635 -22.52 -7.57 -3.84
C ILE A 635 -23.95 -7.12 -4.14
N LEU A 636 -24.75 -8.02 -4.67
CA LEU A 636 -26.16 -7.77 -4.97
C LEU A 636 -26.98 -8.13 -3.74
N HIS A 637 -27.83 -7.20 -3.30
CA HIS A 637 -28.75 -7.45 -2.20
C HIS A 637 -30.13 -6.88 -2.47
N LEU A 638 -31.12 -7.64 -2.03
CA LEU A 638 -32.51 -7.39 -2.36
C LEU A 638 -33.21 -6.55 -1.30
N GLU A 639 -33.82 -5.46 -1.75
CA GLU A 639 -34.75 -4.58 -1.03
C GLU A 639 -36.14 -4.63 -1.65
N SER A 640 -37.16 -4.10 -0.97
CA SER A 640 -38.58 -4.28 -1.35
C SER A 640 -38.92 -3.91 -2.80
N ASN A 641 -38.19 -2.96 -3.40
CA ASN A 641 -38.45 -2.45 -4.75
C ASN A 641 -37.22 -2.46 -5.67
N PHE A 642 -36.05 -2.80 -5.15
CA PHE A 642 -34.79 -2.71 -5.88
C PHE A 642 -33.89 -3.88 -5.52
N VAL A 643 -33.09 -4.31 -6.48
CA VAL A 643 -31.80 -4.92 -6.16
C VAL A 643 -30.78 -3.81 -6.08
N LEU A 644 -30.13 -3.72 -4.94
CA LEU A 644 -29.03 -2.80 -4.68
C LEU A 644 -27.72 -3.53 -5.00
N ALA A 645 -26.80 -2.87 -5.69
CA ALA A 645 -25.48 -3.41 -5.97
C ALA A 645 -24.40 -2.54 -5.35
N SER A 646 -23.72 -3.13 -4.37
CA SER A 646 -22.63 -2.52 -3.65
C SER A 646 -21.28 -3.03 -4.15
N SER A 647 -20.25 -2.20 -4.08
CA SER A 647 -18.87 -2.59 -4.39
C SER A 647 -18.43 -3.74 -3.48
N GLY A 648 -17.90 -4.81 -4.07
CA GLY A 648 -17.25 -5.89 -3.34
C GLY A 648 -15.88 -5.50 -2.77
N HIS A 649 -15.38 -4.29 -3.05
CA HIS A 649 -14.14 -3.77 -2.48
C HIS A 649 -14.36 -2.83 -1.30
N THR A 650 -15.36 -1.96 -1.39
CA THR A 650 -15.57 -0.86 -0.43
C THR A 650 -16.92 -0.92 0.28
N GLY A 651 -17.85 -1.75 -0.21
CA GLY A 651 -19.21 -1.82 0.29
C GLY A 651 -20.12 -0.69 -0.22
N GLN A 652 -19.56 0.26 -0.98
CA GLN A 652 -20.29 1.43 -1.45
C GLN A 652 -21.41 1.04 -2.41
N LEU A 653 -22.61 1.63 -2.26
CA LEU A 653 -23.70 1.46 -3.21
C LEU A 653 -23.35 2.13 -4.55
N LEU A 654 -23.30 1.32 -5.63
CA LEU A 654 -22.94 1.78 -6.97
C LEU A 654 -24.15 1.82 -7.90
N ARG A 655 -25.02 0.80 -7.82
CA ARG A 655 -26.06 0.59 -8.83
C ARG A 655 -27.40 0.17 -8.22
N LEU A 656 -28.47 0.47 -8.95
CA LEU A 656 -29.86 0.15 -8.60
C LEU A 656 -30.53 -0.58 -9.77
N TYR A 657 -31.26 -1.65 -9.46
CA TYR A 657 -32.07 -2.38 -10.43
C TYR A 657 -33.54 -2.41 -9.98
N PRO A 658 -34.45 -1.70 -10.65
CA PRO A 658 -35.86 -1.68 -10.29
C PRO A 658 -36.51 -3.05 -10.46
N LEU A 659 -37.30 -3.45 -9.47
CA LEU A 659 -38.15 -4.63 -9.58
C LEU A 659 -39.44 -4.30 -10.33
N ALA A 660 -39.92 -5.23 -11.16
CA ALA A 660 -41.18 -5.08 -11.89
C ALA A 660 -42.41 -5.19 -10.98
N HIS A 661 -42.29 -5.90 -9.86
CA HIS A 661 -43.35 -6.16 -8.91
C HIS A 661 -42.87 -5.91 -7.47
N HIS A 662 -43.74 -5.32 -6.64
CA HIS A 662 -43.49 -5.19 -5.20
C HIS A 662 -43.76 -6.53 -4.52
N GLU A 663 -42.75 -7.13 -3.92
CA GLU A 663 -42.84 -8.48 -3.37
C GLU A 663 -42.25 -8.50 -1.94
N GLU A 664 -43.13 -8.41 -0.94
CA GLU A 664 -42.72 -8.37 0.48
C GLU A 664 -42.29 -9.74 1.03
N ASN A 665 -42.66 -10.82 0.36
CA ASN A 665 -42.48 -12.17 0.88
C ASN A 665 -42.17 -13.15 -0.26
N GLN A 666 -40.95 -13.70 -0.24
CA GLN A 666 -40.42 -14.74 -1.14
C GLN A 666 -39.84 -14.22 -2.45
N LEU A 667 -38.64 -13.66 -2.34
CA LEU A 667 -37.79 -13.42 -3.48
C LEU A 667 -36.48 -14.17 -3.29
N TYR A 668 -36.07 -14.91 -4.31
CA TYR A 668 -34.77 -15.57 -4.37
C TYR A 668 -33.89 -14.83 -5.37
N LEU A 669 -32.69 -14.42 -4.96
CA LEU A 669 -31.73 -13.70 -5.79
C LEU A 669 -30.54 -14.62 -6.09
N GLN A 670 -30.26 -14.86 -7.36
CA GLN A 670 -29.12 -15.70 -7.78
C GLN A 670 -28.39 -15.12 -8.99
N ALA A 671 -27.06 -15.18 -8.90
CA ALA A 671 -26.15 -14.88 -10.00
C ALA A 671 -26.15 -15.97 -11.07
N LEU A 672 -25.92 -15.55 -12.32
CA LEU A 672 -25.68 -16.40 -13.49
C LEU A 672 -24.37 -15.97 -14.15
N ASP A 673 -23.81 -16.86 -14.96
CA ASP A 673 -22.61 -16.56 -15.74
C ASP A 673 -22.84 -15.39 -16.71
N GLY A 674 -21.74 -14.68 -17.02
CA GLY A 674 -21.74 -13.57 -17.95
C GLY A 674 -22.31 -12.25 -17.40
N GLY A 675 -22.47 -12.13 -16.08
CA GLY A 675 -22.97 -10.91 -15.43
C GLY A 675 -24.50 -10.77 -15.45
N ARG A 676 -25.22 -11.87 -15.64
CA ARG A 676 -26.69 -11.90 -15.48
C ARG A 676 -27.04 -12.34 -14.07
N PHE A 677 -28.22 -11.97 -13.61
CA PHE A 677 -28.80 -12.49 -12.38
C PHE A 677 -30.31 -12.44 -12.47
N TYR A 678 -30.99 -13.19 -11.63
CA TYR A 678 -32.44 -13.16 -11.61
C TYR A 678 -32.99 -13.08 -10.19
N VAL A 679 -34.19 -12.51 -10.12
CA VAL A 679 -35.02 -12.44 -8.94
C VAL A 679 -36.26 -13.28 -9.22
N SER A 680 -36.42 -14.40 -8.51
CA SER A 680 -37.63 -15.21 -8.60
C SER A 680 -38.66 -14.72 -7.59
N GLY A 681 -39.83 -14.27 -8.05
CA GLY A 681 -40.95 -13.85 -7.22
C GLY A 681 -42.18 -14.75 -7.36
N ARG A 682 -43.25 -14.36 -6.67
CA ARG A 682 -44.55 -15.04 -6.65
C ARG A 682 -45.37 -14.76 -7.90
N GLN A 683 -45.19 -13.59 -8.53
CA GLN A 683 -45.92 -13.22 -9.74
C GLN A 683 -45.16 -13.61 -11.01
N ALA A 684 -43.85 -13.38 -11.01
CA ALA A 684 -42.98 -13.60 -12.15
C ALA A 684 -41.53 -13.77 -11.70
N THR A 685 -40.69 -14.24 -12.62
CA THR A 685 -39.23 -14.22 -12.47
C THR A 685 -38.67 -13.08 -13.31
N GLN A 686 -37.79 -12.27 -12.75
CA GLN A 686 -37.18 -11.14 -13.44
C GLN A 686 -35.70 -11.44 -13.69
N LEU A 687 -35.28 -11.39 -14.95
CA LEU A 687 -33.89 -11.59 -15.38
C LEU A 687 -33.25 -10.22 -15.67
N LEU A 688 -32.12 -9.94 -15.01
CA LEU A 688 -31.42 -8.67 -15.05
C LEU A 688 -29.96 -8.87 -15.48
N ASN A 689 -29.32 -7.77 -15.88
CA ASN A 689 -27.91 -7.75 -16.28
C ASN A 689 -27.19 -6.63 -15.51
N ILE A 690 -26.00 -6.93 -14.99
CA ILE A 690 -25.20 -5.96 -14.23
C ILE A 690 -24.90 -4.69 -15.03
N ASP A 691 -24.78 -4.79 -16.36
CA ASP A 691 -24.42 -3.68 -17.25
C ASP A 691 -25.57 -2.71 -17.53
N THR A 692 -26.83 -3.11 -17.26
CA THR A 692 -28.03 -2.28 -17.45
C THR A 692 -28.59 -1.87 -16.11
N ALA A 693 -28.00 -0.85 -15.49
CA ALA A 693 -28.38 -0.40 -14.16
C ALA A 693 -28.68 1.10 -14.12
N LEU A 694 -29.50 1.52 -13.16
CA LEU A 694 -29.61 2.93 -12.81
C LEU A 694 -28.45 3.32 -11.88
N PRO A 695 -27.91 4.54 -12.01
CA PRO A 695 -26.93 5.02 -11.05
C PRO A 695 -27.56 5.10 -9.66
N ALA A 696 -26.78 4.75 -8.63
CA ALA A 696 -27.21 4.95 -7.25
C ALA A 696 -27.36 6.43 -6.88
N ALA A 697 -26.62 7.31 -7.54
CA ALA A 697 -26.69 8.76 -7.32
C ALA A 697 -28.14 9.28 -7.45
N GLY A 698 -28.61 9.99 -6.43
CA GLY A 698 -29.99 10.45 -6.29
C GLY A 698 -30.86 9.46 -5.51
N ALA A 699 -31.34 8.40 -6.16
CA ALA A 699 -32.33 7.49 -5.55
C ALA A 699 -31.75 6.62 -4.42
N GLY A 700 -30.45 6.34 -4.46
CA GLY A 700 -29.72 5.56 -3.46
C GLY A 700 -29.05 6.41 -2.38
N ASP A 701 -29.00 7.74 -2.51
CA ASP A 701 -28.25 8.63 -1.61
C ASP A 701 -28.74 8.51 -0.16
N ALA A 702 -30.05 8.41 0.04
CA ALA A 702 -30.64 8.22 1.37
C ALA A 702 -30.25 6.87 1.99
N TYR A 703 -30.18 5.80 1.19
CA TYR A 703 -29.73 4.49 1.64
C TYR A 703 -28.25 4.52 2.00
N GLN A 704 -27.42 5.09 1.11
CA GLN A 704 -25.98 5.20 1.33
C GLN A 704 -25.66 6.02 2.59
N ALA A 705 -26.36 7.13 2.83
CA ALA A 705 -26.20 7.93 4.05
C ALA A 705 -26.53 7.12 5.31
N GLN A 706 -27.58 6.29 5.29
CA GLN A 706 -27.94 5.42 6.42
C GLN A 706 -26.95 4.26 6.61
N LEU A 707 -26.39 3.75 5.52
CA LEU A 707 -25.35 2.72 5.55
C LEU A 707 -24.07 3.28 6.19
N GLU A 708 -23.68 4.50 5.84
CA GLU A 708 -22.49 5.18 6.37
C GLU A 708 -22.57 5.45 7.88
N GLU A 709 -23.78 5.57 8.42
CA GLU A 709 -24.01 5.74 9.85
C GLU A 709 -23.85 4.43 10.66
N GLN A 710 -23.85 3.27 10.01
CA GLN A 710 -23.76 1.98 10.69
C GLN A 710 -22.39 1.79 11.38
N PRO A 711 -22.35 1.28 12.62
CA PRO A 711 -21.07 1.00 13.31
C PRO A 711 -20.15 0.04 12.54
N GLN A 712 -20.72 -0.93 11.82
CA GLN A 712 -20.00 -1.87 10.97
C GLN A 712 -19.31 -1.16 9.78
N TRP A 713 -19.98 -0.15 9.20
CA TRP A 713 -19.41 0.66 8.14
C TRP A 713 -18.24 1.51 8.65
N LYS A 714 -18.47 2.25 9.75
CA LYS A 714 -17.46 3.13 10.36
C LYS A 714 -16.19 2.37 10.77
N ARG A 715 -16.34 1.15 11.28
CA ARG A 715 -15.22 0.26 11.64
C ARG A 715 -14.24 -0.03 10.49
N GLN A 716 -14.64 0.10 9.23
CA GLN A 716 -13.73 -0.06 8.10
C GLN A 716 -12.69 1.08 8.01
N PHE A 717 -13.00 2.25 8.58
CA PHE A 717 -12.17 3.45 8.57
C PHE A 717 -11.46 3.71 9.91
N GLU A 718 -11.85 3.01 10.96
CA GLU A 718 -11.20 3.13 12.27
C GLU A 718 -9.77 2.58 12.20
N ARG A 719 -8.82 3.32 12.79
CA ARG A 719 -7.46 2.81 13.00
C ARG A 719 -7.52 1.65 13.97
N ARG A 720 -6.77 0.60 13.64
CA ARG A 720 -6.72 -0.61 14.44
C ARG A 720 -5.59 -0.58 15.43
N GLU A 721 -5.86 -1.11 16.61
CA GLU A 721 -4.83 -1.39 17.61
C GLU A 721 -3.76 -2.30 17.01
N SER A 722 -2.51 -2.03 17.37
CA SER A 722 -1.39 -2.80 16.86
C SER A 722 -1.48 -4.26 17.35
N PRO A 723 -0.99 -5.25 16.58
CA PRO A 723 -0.97 -6.64 17.03
C PRO A 723 -0.24 -6.86 18.37
N GLN A 724 0.66 -5.96 18.74
CA GLN A 724 1.43 -5.99 20.00
C GLN A 724 0.63 -5.51 21.21
N GLU A 725 -0.48 -4.78 21.01
CA GLU A 725 -1.34 -4.31 22.11
C GLU A 725 -2.33 -5.37 22.61
N ARG A 726 -2.38 -6.57 22.00
CA ARG A 726 -3.09 -7.68 22.64
C ARG A 726 -2.34 -8.02 23.94
N PRO A 727 -2.89 -7.71 25.13
CA PRO A 727 -2.31 -8.21 26.35
C PRO A 727 -2.40 -9.73 26.24
N GLY A 728 -1.28 -10.40 26.44
CA GLY A 728 -1.19 -11.85 26.34
C GLY A 728 -2.36 -12.53 27.06
N TRP A 729 -3.27 -13.09 26.27
CA TRP A 729 -3.99 -14.28 26.66
C TRP A 729 -3.07 -15.46 26.36
N GLU A 730 -2.04 -15.60 27.20
CA GLU A 730 -1.28 -16.84 27.41
C GLU A 730 -0.83 -16.86 28.87
N TRP A 731 -1.67 -17.42 29.75
CA TRP A 731 -1.48 -18.71 30.43
C TRP A 731 -2.82 -19.21 30.96
#